data_AF-A0A970M5C3-F1
#
_entry.id   AF-A0A970M5C3-F1
#
_cell.length_a   1.000
_cell.length_b   1.000
_cell.length_c   1.000
_cell.angle_alpha   90.00
_cell.angle_beta   90.00
_cell.angle_gamma   90.00
#
_symmetry.space_group_name_H-M   'P 1'
#
loop_
_entity.id
_entity.type
_entity.pdbx_description
1 polymer ?
#
loop_
_entity_poly.entity_id
_entity_poly.type
_entity_poly.pdbx_seq_one_letter_code
_entity_poly.pdbx_strand_id
1 'polypeptide(L)'
;MKRAGLVILFVAGLVAAACGGSQPSQQNPPASSVAVVKVGDTVQSEPRPAMPGVNVPAVKVDLVGYVTDWKKIVIFNVDPAGAQVVDQAGNVVLTVTDDLVREYGLDEASQDPVWQVDITALKTPGTYTIRTAGGASNPLLNSDPFKIGDFRSLYYDDAVVVGLKSFYFQRTRTALVEPYAVWRGAAYPRKGVSHAHNDVGWDYTFYPDKKLNWKDSPDKQWWPGEQLKKGWFDAGNYDMYIPSTAPSTQILLYAYEWAPEMFKDGDQNIPESGNGVPDIIDESTWGLDWIMSLQQKNGAFRHSEAVHGWDGLGPADQDMSVRWIRGVSSAATAKAVAVLAQAAQIYKQFPPYAAIAADYEKAARLGWKWLQENPNDHPVDEKDHRWAAANPGTTGERPTLPNGCPDTSVNPDKTAYKDKHGSEQPRWDDGPDGRGDVPGRFVAAVEMWTRLRDASALEVVKTLINHELVSSLEEGIFRGSWVNISRYGLISLAQDAETPEDIRAIAKERMVKAADLAFPRIEKDGYRTCDELYDYYWGHNANLAEKVHIFAAVYKLTEDEKYLHAARDLWHWLNGRNPNGYSMTTGVGTRPPTRFYHMEWGYHQNDMINKTGEFFPPAPGYLLSGPNAINNCFLAPGAPAKALLWDNPETTRTGTPPHAMWHWEQPSIWDGNFIPEDSYAEGWWGVTECDVIYSADYVLAGISVL
;
A
#
# COMPACT_ATOMS: atom_id res chain seq x y z
N MET A 1 -49.27 36.31 53.08
CA MET A 1 -47.90 36.87 52.96
C MET A 1 -47.07 36.34 54.11
N LYS A 2 -45.80 35.97 53.88
CA LYS A 2 -44.89 35.24 54.81
C LYS A 2 -44.87 33.74 54.52
N ARG A 3 -43.69 33.22 54.11
CA ARG A 3 -42.73 32.43 54.93
C ARG A 3 -43.03 30.94 54.75
N ALA A 4 -42.09 30.00 54.77
CA ALA A 4 -40.65 29.90 55.01
C ALA A 4 -40.26 28.54 54.36
N GLY A 5 -39.05 28.25 53.89
CA GLY A 5 -37.75 28.39 54.55
C GLY A 5 -37.34 27.02 55.13
N LEU A 6 -36.08 26.63 54.91
CA LEU A 6 -35.13 26.00 55.86
C LEU A 6 -34.27 24.85 55.26
N VAL A 7 -32.99 25.19 55.11
CA VAL A 7 -31.73 24.49 55.44
C VAL A 7 -31.82 23.18 56.25
N ILE A 8 -30.98 22.18 55.94
CA ILE A 8 -29.95 21.54 56.81
C ILE A 8 -29.27 20.34 56.10
N LEU A 9 -27.96 20.21 56.35
CA LEU A 9 -27.04 19.15 55.90
C LEU A 9 -27.14 17.82 56.71
N PHE A 10 -26.68 16.76 56.03
CA PHE A 10 -25.74 15.69 56.46
C PHE A 10 -26.22 14.33 57.02
N VAL A 11 -25.64 13.31 56.37
CA VAL A 11 -25.21 11.95 56.80
C VAL A 11 -26.21 10.77 56.80
N ALA A 12 -25.91 9.88 55.83
CA ALA A 12 -25.88 8.40 55.81
C ALA A 12 -27.12 7.55 56.10
N GLY A 13 -27.32 6.57 55.20
CA GLY A 13 -27.48 5.18 55.62
C GLY A 13 -28.66 4.40 55.01
N LEU A 14 -28.31 3.50 54.08
CA LEU A 14 -28.96 2.24 53.73
C LEU A 14 -30.32 2.20 52.97
N VAL A 15 -30.19 1.78 51.69
CA VAL A 15 -30.76 0.58 51.04
C VAL A 15 -32.18 0.12 51.48
N ALA A 16 -33.14 0.18 50.55
CA ALA A 16 -33.74 -0.99 49.89
C ALA A 16 -35.05 -0.65 49.12
N ALA A 17 -35.11 -1.18 47.89
CA ALA A 17 -36.27 -1.78 47.22
C ALA A 17 -37.56 -0.96 46.92
N ALA A 18 -37.69 -0.63 45.63
CA ALA A 18 -38.69 -1.18 44.70
C ALA A 18 -40.17 -0.68 44.67
N CYS A 19 -40.54 -0.32 43.42
CA CYS A 19 -41.79 -0.60 42.68
C CYS A 19 -42.92 0.45 42.54
N GLY A 20 -43.19 0.77 41.26
CA GLY A 20 -44.51 1.02 40.65
C GLY A 20 -44.95 2.50 40.56
N GLY A 21 -44.79 3.21 39.43
CA GLY A 21 -45.68 3.25 38.24
C GLY A 21 -46.58 4.51 38.33
N SER A 22 -46.81 5.38 37.33
CA SER A 22 -46.83 5.25 35.86
C SER A 22 -47.15 6.60 35.15
N GLN A 23 -46.57 6.80 33.94
CA GLN A 23 -47.07 7.46 32.69
C GLN A 23 -47.03 9.02 32.55
N PRO A 24 -46.94 9.61 31.30
CA PRO A 24 -47.11 9.04 29.95
C PRO A 24 -46.03 9.37 28.88
N SER A 25 -46.14 8.69 27.74
CA SER A 25 -45.19 8.51 26.63
C SER A 25 -45.19 9.55 25.50
N GLN A 26 -44.00 9.90 24.98
CA GLN A 26 -43.76 10.35 23.59
C GLN A 26 -43.09 9.21 22.81
N GLN A 27 -43.68 8.84 21.67
CA GLN A 27 -43.24 7.76 20.79
C GLN A 27 -42.09 8.21 19.88
N ASN A 28 -40.90 7.63 20.07
CA ASN A 28 -39.85 7.56 19.05
C ASN A 28 -40.15 6.39 18.08
N PRO A 29 -39.72 6.46 16.80
CA PRO A 29 -39.83 5.33 15.89
C PRO A 29 -39.09 4.10 16.45
N PRO A 30 -39.60 2.87 16.23
CA PRO A 30 -39.08 1.68 16.88
C PRO A 30 -37.64 1.44 16.43
N ALA A 31 -36.72 1.43 17.41
CA ALA A 31 -35.47 0.72 17.27
C ALA A 31 -35.81 -0.70 16.81
N SER A 32 -35.36 -1.07 15.61
CA SER A 32 -35.38 -2.47 15.18
C SER A 32 -34.60 -3.27 16.21
N SER A 33 -35.33 -4.04 17.02
CA SER A 33 -34.78 -4.91 18.04
C SER A 33 -33.80 -5.87 17.39
N VAL A 34 -32.50 -5.68 17.62
CA VAL A 34 -31.50 -6.71 17.41
C VAL A 34 -31.86 -7.84 18.37
N ALA A 35 -32.19 -9.01 17.82
CA ALA A 35 -32.45 -10.19 18.62
C ALA A 35 -31.16 -10.55 19.37
N VAL A 36 -31.23 -10.51 20.71
CA VAL A 36 -30.19 -11.10 21.55
C VAL A 36 -30.33 -12.61 21.41
N VAL A 37 -29.47 -13.21 20.60
CA VAL A 37 -29.35 -14.67 20.47
C VAL A 37 -28.75 -15.20 21.77
N LYS A 38 -29.45 -16.15 22.39
CA LYS A 38 -28.93 -16.86 23.57
C LYS A 38 -27.82 -17.81 23.12
N VAL A 39 -26.74 -17.87 23.91
CA VAL A 39 -25.66 -18.83 23.76
C VAL A 39 -26.25 -20.25 23.76
N GLY A 40 -26.22 -20.92 22.60
CA GLY A 40 -26.75 -22.28 22.44
C GLY A 40 -27.20 -22.66 21.02
N ASP A 41 -27.48 -21.70 20.14
CA ASP A 41 -27.89 -22.00 18.76
C ASP A 41 -26.72 -21.84 17.79
N THR A 42 -26.21 -22.96 17.28
CA THR A 42 -25.22 -23.03 16.19
C THR A 42 -25.82 -22.46 14.90
N VAL A 43 -25.46 -21.23 14.55
CA VAL A 43 -25.62 -20.71 13.19
C VAL A 43 -24.28 -20.89 12.47
N GLN A 44 -24.23 -21.86 11.57
CA GLN A 44 -23.14 -22.00 10.60
C GLN A 44 -23.14 -20.76 9.68
N SER A 45 -22.15 -19.86 9.79
CA SER A 45 -21.92 -18.82 8.77
C SER A 45 -20.50 -18.92 8.22
N GLU A 46 -20.36 -19.55 7.05
CA GLU A 46 -19.14 -19.68 6.26
C GLU A 46 -18.59 -18.31 5.78
N PRO A 47 -17.25 -18.11 5.69
CA PRO A 47 -16.65 -17.03 4.90
C PRO A 47 -16.89 -17.28 3.40
N ARG A 48 -17.13 -16.23 2.62
CA ARG A 48 -17.47 -16.35 1.20
C ARG A 48 -16.61 -15.37 0.39
N PRO A 49 -16.13 -15.74 -0.82
CA PRO A 49 -15.52 -14.79 -1.75
C PRO A 49 -16.45 -13.59 -2.00
N ALA A 50 -15.95 -12.54 -2.63
CA ALA A 50 -16.82 -11.46 -3.08
C ALA A 50 -17.92 -12.05 -3.99
N MET A 51 -19.17 -11.94 -3.55
CA MET A 51 -20.36 -12.44 -4.22
C MET A 51 -21.32 -11.27 -4.43
N PRO A 52 -21.32 -10.69 -5.65
CA PRO A 52 -22.16 -9.56 -6.00
C PRO A 52 -23.64 -9.75 -5.61
N GLY A 53 -24.20 -8.77 -4.92
CA GLY A 53 -25.59 -8.80 -4.44
C GLY A 53 -25.83 -9.62 -3.17
N VAL A 54 -24.79 -10.26 -2.62
CA VAL A 54 -24.91 -11.10 -1.40
C VAL A 54 -24.10 -10.54 -0.24
N ASN A 55 -22.80 -10.29 -0.44
CA ASN A 55 -21.90 -9.70 0.57
C ASN A 55 -21.16 -8.44 0.06
N VAL A 56 -21.25 -8.16 -1.24
CA VAL A 56 -20.70 -6.95 -1.87
C VAL A 56 -21.73 -6.35 -2.84
N PRO A 57 -21.62 -5.06 -3.21
CA PRO A 57 -22.52 -4.42 -4.16
C PRO A 57 -22.45 -5.12 -5.51
N ALA A 58 -23.58 -5.25 -6.21
CA ALA A 58 -23.61 -5.79 -7.57
C ALA A 58 -23.26 -4.74 -8.64
N VAL A 59 -23.23 -3.46 -8.26
CA VAL A 59 -22.82 -2.36 -9.13
C VAL A 59 -21.58 -1.71 -8.54
N LYS A 60 -20.45 -1.80 -9.25
CA LYS A 60 -19.14 -1.32 -8.83
C LYS A 60 -18.85 0.03 -9.45
N VAL A 61 -18.57 1.00 -8.59
CA VAL A 61 -18.26 2.38 -8.93
C VAL A 61 -16.91 2.75 -8.32
N ASP A 62 -16.30 3.83 -8.80
CA ASP A 62 -15.26 4.51 -8.04
C ASP A 62 -15.90 5.15 -6.79
N LEU A 63 -15.47 4.72 -5.61
CA LEU A 63 -16.06 5.11 -4.32
C LEU A 63 -15.58 6.49 -3.84
N VAL A 64 -14.57 7.08 -4.51
CA VAL A 64 -14.21 8.49 -4.35
C VAL A 64 -15.10 9.34 -5.26
N GLY A 65 -15.25 8.92 -6.53
CA GLY A 65 -16.16 9.52 -7.49
C GLY A 65 -15.63 9.49 -8.93
N TYR A 66 -16.14 10.36 -9.78
CA TYR A 66 -15.67 10.56 -11.14
C TYR A 66 -15.51 12.04 -11.44
N VAL A 67 -14.41 12.40 -12.11
CA VAL A 67 -14.23 13.77 -12.59
C VAL A 67 -15.23 14.07 -13.71
N THR A 68 -15.77 15.27 -13.67
CA THR A 68 -16.88 15.75 -14.52
C THR A 68 -16.63 15.47 -16.01
N ASP A 69 -15.43 15.76 -16.51
CA ASP A 69 -15.15 15.66 -17.93
C ASP A 69 -14.59 14.32 -18.40
N TRP A 70 -14.32 13.40 -17.48
CA TRP A 70 -13.79 12.11 -17.83
C TRP A 70 -14.86 11.17 -18.37
N LYS A 71 -14.40 10.16 -19.10
CA LYS A 71 -15.17 8.95 -19.39
C LYS A 71 -15.50 8.24 -18.08
N LYS A 72 -16.74 7.79 -17.91
CA LYS A 72 -17.25 7.20 -16.66
C LYS A 72 -17.89 5.86 -16.97
N ILE A 73 -17.17 4.78 -16.71
CA ILE A 73 -17.67 3.42 -16.85
C ILE A 73 -17.93 2.83 -15.47
N VAL A 74 -19.12 2.27 -15.29
CA VAL A 74 -19.56 1.52 -14.11
C VAL A 74 -19.66 0.04 -14.47
N ILE A 75 -19.33 -0.85 -13.53
CA ILE A 75 -19.38 -2.30 -13.73
C ILE A 75 -20.60 -2.87 -13.03
N PHE A 76 -21.38 -3.69 -13.71
CA PHE A 76 -22.54 -4.39 -13.18
C PHE A 76 -22.28 -5.90 -13.20
N ASN A 77 -22.64 -6.58 -12.12
CA ASN A 77 -22.64 -8.04 -12.00
C ASN A 77 -24.05 -8.64 -11.98
N VAL A 78 -25.03 -7.81 -12.32
CA VAL A 78 -26.44 -8.14 -12.51
C VAL A 78 -26.93 -7.42 -13.75
N ASP A 79 -28.00 -7.93 -14.37
CA ASP A 79 -28.57 -7.31 -15.57
C ASP A 79 -28.86 -5.81 -15.34
N PRO A 80 -28.26 -4.90 -16.12
CA PRO A 80 -28.46 -3.46 -15.96
C PRO A 80 -29.82 -2.95 -16.47
N ALA A 81 -30.64 -3.80 -17.09
CA ALA A 81 -31.91 -3.42 -17.69
C ALA A 81 -32.81 -2.63 -16.72
N GLY A 82 -33.14 -1.40 -17.11
CA GLY A 82 -34.02 -0.51 -16.35
C GLY A 82 -33.40 0.10 -15.09
N ALA A 83 -32.08 -0.06 -14.87
CA ALA A 83 -31.39 0.61 -13.78
C ALA A 83 -31.44 2.15 -13.94
N GLN A 84 -31.40 2.87 -12.82
CA GLN A 84 -31.53 4.33 -12.77
C GLN A 84 -30.43 4.94 -11.92
N VAL A 85 -29.75 5.96 -12.45
CA VAL A 85 -28.92 6.85 -11.62
C VAL A 85 -29.85 7.85 -10.96
N VAL A 86 -29.79 7.93 -9.64
CA VAL A 86 -30.56 8.88 -8.84
C VAL A 86 -29.63 9.85 -8.10
N ASP A 87 -30.08 11.09 -7.94
CA ASP A 87 -29.43 12.06 -7.06
C ASP A 87 -29.73 11.79 -5.57
N GLN A 88 -29.13 12.58 -4.68
CA GLN A 88 -29.34 12.46 -3.23
C GLN A 88 -30.80 12.74 -2.79
N ALA A 89 -31.58 13.47 -3.58
CA ALA A 89 -33.01 13.70 -3.32
C ALA A 89 -33.88 12.53 -3.85
N GLY A 90 -33.28 11.55 -4.52
CA GLY A 90 -33.95 10.40 -5.10
C GLY A 90 -34.56 10.65 -6.48
N ASN A 91 -34.27 11.79 -7.12
CA ASN A 91 -34.71 12.07 -8.48
C ASN A 91 -33.89 11.25 -9.47
N VAL A 92 -34.54 10.68 -10.47
CA VAL A 92 -33.85 10.00 -11.58
C VAL A 92 -33.20 11.05 -12.48
N VAL A 93 -31.88 10.97 -12.62
CA VAL A 93 -31.09 11.88 -13.47
C VAL A 93 -30.58 11.21 -14.75
N LEU A 94 -30.52 9.88 -14.76
CA LEU A 94 -30.19 9.07 -15.94
C LEU A 94 -30.88 7.71 -15.82
N THR A 95 -31.46 7.23 -16.91
CA THR A 95 -31.98 5.85 -17.02
C THR A 95 -31.01 5.05 -17.89
N VAL A 96 -30.63 3.86 -17.45
CA VAL A 96 -29.77 2.96 -18.21
C VAL A 96 -30.58 2.33 -19.35
N THR A 97 -30.16 2.60 -20.57
CA THR A 97 -30.73 2.10 -21.83
C THR A 97 -29.70 1.23 -22.55
N ASP A 98 -30.15 0.36 -23.46
CA ASP A 98 -29.29 -0.64 -24.12
C ASP A 98 -28.08 -0.03 -24.86
N ASP A 99 -28.19 1.21 -25.36
CA ASP A 99 -27.09 1.92 -26.03
C ASP A 99 -25.96 2.36 -25.09
N LEU A 100 -26.21 2.37 -23.78
CA LEU A 100 -25.20 2.66 -22.75
C LEU A 100 -24.53 1.38 -22.22
N VAL A 101 -25.03 0.20 -22.59
CA VAL A 101 -24.63 -1.09 -22.04
C VAL A 101 -23.73 -1.85 -23.01
N ARG A 102 -22.63 -2.39 -22.49
CA ARG A 102 -21.82 -3.40 -23.18
C ARG A 102 -21.73 -4.66 -22.32
N GLU A 103 -22.23 -5.77 -22.85
CA GLU A 103 -22.13 -7.10 -22.22
C GLU A 103 -20.75 -7.71 -22.49
N TYR A 104 -20.12 -8.26 -21.43
CA TYR A 104 -18.83 -8.94 -21.49
C TYR A 104 -18.93 -10.44 -21.19
N GLY A 105 -20.08 -10.91 -20.70
CA GLY A 105 -20.24 -12.29 -20.25
C GLY A 105 -19.47 -12.55 -18.95
N LEU A 106 -18.92 -13.75 -18.79
CA LEU A 106 -18.16 -14.15 -17.59
C LEU A 106 -16.72 -13.61 -17.66
N ASP A 107 -16.32 -12.80 -16.68
CA ASP A 107 -14.94 -12.35 -16.53
C ASP A 107 -14.07 -13.48 -15.95
N GLU A 108 -12.97 -13.80 -16.63
CA GLU A 108 -12.16 -15.00 -16.33
C GLU A 108 -11.53 -14.98 -14.93
N ALA A 109 -11.06 -13.82 -14.45
CA ALA A 109 -10.31 -13.77 -13.20
C ALA A 109 -11.21 -13.52 -11.97
N SER A 110 -12.41 -12.95 -12.14
CA SER A 110 -13.40 -12.79 -11.07
C SER A 110 -14.48 -13.87 -11.08
N GLN A 111 -14.70 -14.56 -12.20
CA GLN A 111 -15.84 -15.45 -12.43
C GLN A 111 -17.21 -14.76 -12.26
N ASP A 112 -17.25 -13.42 -12.34
CA ASP A 112 -18.49 -12.67 -12.31
C ASP A 112 -19.07 -12.54 -13.73
N PRO A 113 -20.40 -12.58 -13.91
CA PRO A 113 -21.01 -12.00 -15.09
C PRO A 113 -20.77 -10.48 -15.07
N VAL A 114 -20.49 -9.88 -16.23
CA VAL A 114 -20.11 -8.47 -16.32
C VAL A 114 -20.84 -7.74 -17.45
N TRP A 115 -21.41 -6.59 -17.09
CA TRP A 115 -21.80 -5.53 -18.00
C TRP A 115 -21.06 -4.24 -17.65
N GLN A 116 -20.65 -3.50 -18.67
CA GLN A 116 -20.13 -2.14 -18.53
C GLN A 116 -21.23 -1.15 -18.93
N VAL A 117 -21.45 -0.14 -18.10
CA VAL A 117 -22.42 0.92 -18.37
C VAL A 117 -21.71 2.27 -18.44
N ASP A 118 -21.88 2.96 -19.56
CA ASP A 118 -21.32 4.30 -19.78
C ASP A 118 -22.25 5.38 -19.23
N ILE A 119 -21.82 6.05 -18.17
CA ILE A 119 -22.53 7.18 -17.55
C ILE A 119 -21.83 8.52 -17.83
N THR A 120 -20.97 8.59 -18.85
CA THR A 120 -20.14 9.78 -19.16
C THR A 120 -20.98 11.04 -19.36
N ALA A 121 -22.21 10.90 -19.87
CA ALA A 121 -23.17 11.99 -20.05
C ALA A 121 -23.58 12.67 -18.73
N LEU A 122 -23.39 12.01 -17.59
CA LEU A 122 -23.58 12.62 -16.28
C LEU A 122 -22.43 13.59 -15.99
N LYS A 123 -22.74 14.90 -16.01
CA LYS A 123 -21.78 16.00 -15.84
C LYS A 123 -22.05 16.86 -14.62
N THR A 124 -23.27 16.88 -14.11
CA THR A 124 -23.64 17.73 -12.98
C THR A 124 -22.87 17.28 -11.73
N PRO A 125 -22.12 18.17 -11.06
CA PRO A 125 -21.49 17.82 -9.79
C PRO A 125 -22.53 17.47 -8.73
N GLY A 126 -22.28 16.43 -7.96
CA GLY A 126 -23.22 15.93 -6.95
C GLY A 126 -22.93 14.51 -6.50
N THR A 127 -23.75 14.01 -5.57
CA THR A 127 -23.69 12.62 -5.09
C THR A 127 -24.83 11.83 -5.70
N TYR A 128 -24.52 10.63 -6.18
CA TYR A 128 -25.41 9.77 -6.94
C TYR A 128 -25.39 8.34 -6.42
N THR A 129 -26.44 7.58 -6.76
CA THR A 129 -26.52 6.13 -6.54
C THR A 129 -27.18 5.48 -7.75
N ILE A 130 -26.72 4.30 -8.15
CA ILE A 130 -27.38 3.51 -9.18
C ILE A 130 -28.32 2.51 -8.52
N ARG A 131 -29.60 2.59 -8.88
CA ARG A 131 -30.65 1.69 -8.41
C ARG A 131 -30.99 0.67 -9.49
N THR A 132 -30.94 -0.61 -9.15
CA THR A 132 -31.28 -1.73 -10.05
C THR A 132 -32.67 -2.30 -9.74
N ALA A 133 -33.17 -3.17 -10.63
CA ALA A 133 -34.36 -3.96 -10.36
C ALA A 133 -34.14 -4.86 -9.12
N GLY A 134 -35.04 -4.81 -8.14
CA GLY A 134 -34.89 -5.53 -6.87
C GLY A 134 -33.99 -4.84 -5.84
N GLY A 135 -33.32 -3.75 -6.21
CA GLY A 135 -32.47 -2.96 -5.31
C GLY A 135 -33.20 -2.34 -4.11
N ALA A 136 -34.52 -2.17 -4.20
CA ALA A 136 -35.35 -1.74 -3.07
C ALA A 136 -35.50 -2.84 -2.00
N SER A 137 -35.53 -4.12 -2.41
CA SER A 137 -35.61 -5.27 -1.51
C SER A 137 -34.24 -5.75 -1.04
N ASN A 138 -33.20 -5.59 -1.87
CA ASN A 138 -31.83 -5.93 -1.54
C ASN A 138 -30.90 -4.78 -1.92
N PRO A 139 -30.49 -3.93 -0.95
CA PRO A 139 -29.61 -2.80 -1.21
C PRO A 139 -28.26 -3.17 -1.85
N LEU A 140 -27.76 -4.40 -1.66
CA LEU A 140 -26.53 -4.87 -2.30
C LEU A 140 -26.66 -5.07 -3.80
N LEU A 141 -27.86 -5.00 -4.38
CA LEU A 141 -28.03 -4.96 -5.84
C LEU A 141 -27.78 -3.55 -6.42
N ASN A 142 -27.75 -2.51 -5.59
CA ASN A 142 -27.45 -1.14 -5.99
C ASN A 142 -25.94 -0.86 -5.95
N SER A 143 -25.53 0.30 -6.46
CA SER A 143 -24.18 0.81 -6.18
C SER A 143 -24.10 1.40 -4.78
N ASP A 144 -22.88 1.52 -4.26
CA ASP A 144 -22.61 2.51 -3.22
C ASP A 144 -22.79 3.94 -3.76
N PRO A 145 -22.98 4.95 -2.89
CA PRO A 145 -22.97 6.34 -3.31
C PRO A 145 -21.62 6.74 -3.90
N PHE A 146 -21.63 7.51 -4.97
CA PHE A 146 -20.43 8.06 -5.63
C PHE A 146 -20.65 9.52 -6.00
N LYS A 147 -19.55 10.26 -6.17
CA LYS A 147 -19.59 11.69 -6.50
C LYS A 147 -19.27 11.95 -7.98
N ILE A 148 -19.80 13.05 -8.53
CA ILE A 148 -19.28 13.72 -9.73
C ILE A 148 -18.74 15.09 -9.30
N GLY A 149 -17.57 15.48 -9.78
CA GLY A 149 -16.90 16.70 -9.30
C GLY A 149 -15.65 17.07 -10.09
N ASP A 150 -14.87 18.01 -9.57
CA ASP A 150 -13.55 18.35 -10.11
C ASP A 150 -12.46 17.45 -9.51
N PHE A 151 -11.30 17.40 -10.16
CA PHE A 151 -10.19 16.54 -9.75
C PHE A 151 -9.65 16.87 -8.36
N ARG A 152 -9.52 18.16 -8.03
CA ARG A 152 -8.90 18.60 -6.76
C ARG A 152 -9.77 18.14 -5.60
N SER A 153 -11.06 18.47 -5.61
CA SER A 153 -11.95 18.15 -4.51
C SER A 153 -12.22 16.64 -4.36
N LEU A 154 -12.22 15.89 -5.47
CA LEU A 154 -12.44 14.45 -5.44
C LEU A 154 -11.15 13.67 -5.17
N TYR A 155 -10.21 13.66 -6.11
CA TYR A 155 -9.07 12.75 -6.02
C TYR A 155 -7.92 13.34 -5.22
N TYR A 156 -7.62 14.62 -5.35
CA TYR A 156 -6.48 15.16 -4.63
C TYR A 156 -6.76 15.18 -3.11
N ASP A 157 -7.84 15.83 -2.67
CA ASP A 157 -8.12 16.01 -1.25
C ASP A 157 -8.62 14.71 -0.57
N ASP A 158 -9.47 13.90 -1.23
CA ASP A 158 -10.06 12.67 -0.64
C ASP A 158 -9.27 11.38 -0.93
N ALA A 159 -8.19 11.42 -1.73
CA ALA A 159 -7.35 10.23 -1.99
C ALA A 159 -5.85 10.51 -1.95
N VAL A 160 -5.32 11.46 -2.73
CA VAL A 160 -3.86 11.72 -2.80
C VAL A 160 -3.32 12.21 -1.46
N VAL A 161 -3.94 13.22 -0.85
CA VAL A 161 -3.52 13.74 0.46
C VAL A 161 -3.70 12.68 1.55
N VAL A 162 -4.76 11.88 1.47
CA VAL A 162 -4.99 10.75 2.38
C VAL A 162 -3.85 9.74 2.28
N GLY A 163 -3.47 9.34 1.06
CA GLY A 163 -2.34 8.44 0.79
C GLY A 163 -1.02 9.03 1.29
N LEU A 164 -0.78 10.32 1.07
CA LEU A 164 0.41 11.00 1.58
C LEU A 164 0.42 11.03 3.12
N LYS A 165 -0.75 11.14 3.77
CA LYS A 165 -0.85 11.17 5.23
C LYS A 165 -0.35 9.89 5.91
N SER A 166 -0.39 8.73 5.24
CA SER A 166 0.09 7.47 5.83
C SER A 166 1.58 7.53 6.19
N PHE A 167 2.39 8.28 5.43
CA PHE A 167 3.82 8.47 5.72
C PHE A 167 4.07 9.13 7.07
N TYR A 168 3.25 10.13 7.44
CA TYR A 168 3.29 10.73 8.78
C TYR A 168 3.07 9.67 9.87
N PHE A 169 2.09 8.78 9.67
CA PHE A 169 1.76 7.70 10.60
C PHE A 169 2.84 6.60 10.63
N GLN A 170 3.58 6.41 9.53
CA GLN A 170 4.75 5.53 9.46
C GLN A 170 6.04 6.14 10.02
N ARG A 171 6.10 7.43 10.35
CA ARG A 171 7.35 8.06 10.83
C ARG A 171 7.89 7.34 12.07
N THR A 172 9.15 6.93 12.03
CA THR A 172 9.90 6.40 13.19
C THR A 172 10.70 7.51 13.88
N ARG A 173 11.22 7.25 15.09
CA ARG A 173 12.02 8.20 15.91
C ARG A 173 11.27 9.50 16.22
N THR A 174 9.96 9.43 16.27
CA THR A 174 9.08 10.51 16.70
C THR A 174 7.84 9.95 17.39
N ALA A 175 7.27 10.74 18.28
CA ALA A 175 5.89 10.59 18.71
C ALA A 175 4.95 11.09 17.60
N LEU A 176 3.71 10.59 17.61
CA LEU A 176 2.63 11.10 16.78
C LEU A 176 1.67 11.86 17.69
N VAL A 177 1.55 13.17 17.48
CA VAL A 177 0.92 14.09 18.44
C VAL A 177 -0.11 14.99 17.77
N GLU A 178 -1.10 15.44 18.53
CA GLU A 178 -2.05 16.45 18.07
C GLU A 178 -1.36 17.81 17.85
N PRO A 179 -1.81 18.62 16.87
CA PRO A 179 -2.97 18.39 15.99
C PRO A 179 -2.68 17.50 14.77
N TYR A 180 -1.43 17.09 14.56
CA TYR A 180 -0.97 16.44 13.33
C TYR A 180 -1.42 14.97 13.22
N ALA A 181 -1.55 14.29 14.36
CA ALA A 181 -2.09 12.93 14.44
C ALA A 181 -3.63 12.86 14.38
N VAL A 182 -4.31 13.96 14.04
CA VAL A 182 -5.76 13.99 13.84
C VAL A 182 -6.08 13.93 12.35
N TRP A 183 -6.94 12.99 11.97
CA TRP A 183 -7.50 12.93 10.63
C TRP A 183 -9.03 12.84 10.69
N ARG A 184 -9.70 13.80 10.03
CA ARG A 184 -11.18 13.88 9.95
C ARG A 184 -11.89 13.70 11.30
N GLY A 185 -11.30 14.25 12.37
CA GLY A 185 -11.85 14.22 13.73
C GLY A 185 -11.46 13.01 14.57
N ALA A 186 -10.78 12.00 14.01
CA ALA A 186 -10.22 10.88 14.75
C ALA A 186 -8.73 11.11 15.06
N ALA A 187 -8.29 10.79 16.28
CA ALA A 187 -6.90 10.94 16.72
C ALA A 187 -6.16 9.59 16.71
N TYR A 188 -4.96 9.58 16.14
CA TYR A 188 -4.08 8.41 16.01
C TYR A 188 -2.72 8.65 16.69
N PRO A 189 -2.70 8.92 18.02
CA PRO A 189 -1.47 9.29 18.69
C PRO A 189 -0.58 8.08 18.99
N ARG A 190 0.73 8.31 18.87
CA ARG A 190 1.79 7.47 19.43
C ARG A 190 2.47 8.28 20.52
N LYS A 191 2.37 7.82 21.76
CA LYS A 191 2.72 8.63 22.94
C LYS A 191 4.22 8.89 23.06
N GLY A 192 5.01 7.86 22.82
CA GLY A 192 6.46 7.88 22.93
C GLY A 192 7.15 7.93 21.58
N VAL A 193 8.48 7.99 21.66
CA VAL A 193 9.38 7.97 20.51
C VAL A 193 9.74 6.52 20.22
N SER A 194 9.45 6.04 19.01
CA SER A 194 9.87 4.72 18.55
C SER A 194 11.36 4.65 18.27
N HIS A 195 11.95 3.44 18.31
CA HIS A 195 13.36 3.18 18.00
C HIS A 195 14.36 4.07 18.77
N ALA A 196 14.01 4.48 20.00
CA ALA A 196 14.82 5.35 20.85
C ALA A 196 15.55 4.61 21.98
N HIS A 197 15.58 3.27 21.96
CA HIS A 197 16.18 2.46 23.01
C HIS A 197 17.65 2.07 22.71
N ASN A 198 18.37 1.62 23.75
CA ASN A 198 19.80 1.29 23.68
C ASN A 198 20.14 0.11 22.77
N ASP A 199 19.13 -0.64 22.34
CA ASP A 199 19.29 -1.82 21.50
C ASP A 199 19.00 -1.57 20.02
N VAL A 200 19.00 -0.31 19.61
CA VAL A 200 18.96 0.10 18.20
C VAL A 200 20.36 0.39 17.69
N GLY A 201 20.69 -0.13 16.51
CA GLY A 201 21.93 0.20 15.83
C GLY A 201 23.09 -0.75 16.13
N TRP A 202 22.84 -2.06 16.13
CA TRP A 202 23.93 -3.05 16.18
C TRP A 202 24.46 -3.37 14.79
N ASP A 203 25.76 -3.56 14.64
CA ASP A 203 26.38 -3.88 13.35
C ASP A 203 26.17 -5.35 13.00
N TYR A 204 25.39 -5.62 11.96
CA TYR A 204 25.08 -6.99 11.58
C TYR A 204 26.29 -7.75 11.03
N THR A 205 27.29 -7.08 10.47
CA THR A 205 28.44 -7.74 9.82
C THR A 205 29.31 -8.55 10.78
N PHE A 206 29.16 -8.33 12.09
CA PHE A 206 29.87 -9.06 13.15
C PHE A 206 28.98 -10.03 13.93
N TYR A 207 27.69 -10.13 13.59
CA TYR A 207 26.79 -11.11 14.20
C TYR A 207 27.10 -12.54 13.71
N PRO A 208 26.88 -13.58 14.55
CA PRO A 208 26.58 -13.54 15.98
C PRO A 208 27.82 -13.37 16.85
N ASP A 209 29.01 -13.38 16.25
CA ASP A 209 30.30 -13.42 16.94
C ASP A 209 30.52 -12.24 17.90
N LYS A 210 29.97 -11.07 17.58
CA LYS A 210 30.06 -9.85 18.39
C LYS A 210 28.80 -8.99 18.25
N LYS A 211 28.23 -8.60 19.40
CA LYS A 211 27.26 -7.50 19.49
C LYS A 211 28.03 -6.19 19.58
N LEU A 212 28.38 -5.64 18.42
CA LEU A 212 29.13 -4.38 18.32
C LEU A 212 28.22 -3.28 17.78
N ASN A 213 28.18 -2.12 18.43
CA ASN A 213 27.39 -1.02 17.91
C ASN A 213 28.01 -0.57 16.58
N TRP A 214 27.21 -0.23 15.56
CA TRP A 214 27.74 0.11 14.23
C TRP A 214 28.72 1.28 14.26
N LYS A 215 28.57 2.21 15.21
CA LYS A 215 29.50 3.33 15.40
C LYS A 215 30.87 2.91 15.96
N ASP A 216 30.91 1.78 16.65
CA ASP A 216 32.09 1.20 17.30
C ASP A 216 32.75 0.13 16.41
N SER A 217 32.26 -0.03 15.18
CA SER A 217 32.78 -0.97 14.18
C SER A 217 34.30 -0.80 14.00
N PRO A 218 35.09 -1.89 13.94
CA PRO A 218 36.54 -1.81 13.81
C PRO A 218 36.94 -1.18 12.47
N ASP A 219 36.11 -1.40 11.45
CA ASP A 219 36.19 -0.78 10.14
C ASP A 219 35.41 0.54 10.16
N LYS A 220 36.03 1.59 10.73
CA LYS A 220 35.45 2.93 11.01
C LYS A 220 35.05 3.73 9.75
N GLN A 221 34.34 3.10 8.83
CA GLN A 221 33.79 3.70 7.62
C GLN A 221 32.63 4.65 7.92
N TRP A 222 32.18 4.76 9.17
CA TRP A 222 31.15 5.72 9.58
C TRP A 222 31.73 7.04 10.08
N TRP A 223 30.99 8.13 9.89
CA TRP A 223 31.36 9.42 10.44
C TRP A 223 31.23 9.45 11.96
N PRO A 224 32.31 9.82 12.70
CA PRO A 224 32.26 9.86 14.16
C PRO A 224 31.17 10.82 14.67
N GLY A 225 30.30 10.32 15.53
CA GLY A 225 29.24 11.12 16.18
C GLY A 225 27.91 11.18 15.43
N GLU A 226 27.81 10.58 14.24
CA GLU A 226 26.54 10.46 13.54
C GLU A 226 25.61 9.44 14.22
N GLN A 227 24.31 9.67 14.06
CA GLN A 227 23.22 8.85 14.62
C GLN A 227 22.25 8.49 13.50
N LEU A 228 21.56 7.37 13.65
CA LEU A 228 20.42 7.03 12.79
C LEU A 228 19.33 8.09 12.99
N LYS A 229 18.77 8.59 11.89
CA LYS A 229 17.78 9.67 11.90
C LYS A 229 16.49 9.19 11.25
N LYS A 230 15.35 9.62 11.81
CA LYS A 230 14.03 9.58 11.15
C LYS A 230 13.76 8.24 10.43
N GLY A 231 13.09 8.29 9.29
CA GLY A 231 12.68 7.16 8.46
C GLY A 231 11.20 6.79 8.64
N TRP A 232 10.73 5.90 7.78
CA TRP A 232 9.40 5.30 7.89
C TRP A 232 9.53 3.83 8.18
N PHE A 233 8.62 3.29 8.98
CA PHE A 233 8.38 1.85 9.01
C PHE A 233 7.98 1.39 7.62
N ASP A 234 8.62 0.33 7.15
CA ASP A 234 8.47 -0.15 5.79
C ASP A 234 7.05 -0.62 5.51
N ALA A 235 6.55 -1.46 6.39
CA ALA A 235 5.29 -2.14 6.19
C ALA A 235 4.44 -2.12 7.46
N GLY A 236 3.65 -3.16 7.66
CA GLY A 236 2.93 -3.39 8.91
C GLY A 236 3.86 -3.69 10.10
N ASN A 237 5.11 -4.06 9.82
CA ASN A 237 6.15 -4.24 10.81
C ASN A 237 6.95 -2.93 11.05
N TYR A 238 7.94 -2.94 11.94
CA TYR A 238 8.75 -1.76 12.25
C TYR A 238 10.16 -1.80 11.62
N ASP A 239 10.42 -2.72 10.70
CA ASP A 239 11.69 -2.75 10.00
C ASP A 239 11.73 -1.68 8.90
N MET A 240 12.94 -1.37 8.45
CA MET A 240 13.17 -0.23 7.56
C MET A 240 14.26 -0.60 6.55
N TYR A 241 13.97 -0.43 5.25
CA TYR A 241 14.83 -0.89 4.16
C TYR A 241 15.12 0.23 3.17
N ILE A 242 16.39 0.44 2.79
CA ILE A 242 16.72 1.32 1.66
C ILE A 242 16.06 0.83 0.36
N PRO A 243 16.06 -0.50 0.06
CA PRO A 243 15.39 -1.03 -1.13
C PRO A 243 13.95 -0.59 -1.37
N SER A 244 13.19 -0.24 -0.33
CA SER A 244 11.82 0.26 -0.40
C SER A 244 11.74 1.77 -0.14
N THR A 245 12.42 2.29 0.89
CA THR A 245 12.35 3.70 1.29
C THR A 245 12.93 4.62 0.21
N ALA A 246 14.03 4.23 -0.45
CA ALA A 246 14.62 5.06 -1.50
C ALA A 246 13.70 5.16 -2.74
N PRO A 247 13.19 4.05 -3.31
CA PRO A 247 12.17 4.13 -4.36
C PRO A 247 10.90 4.87 -3.93
N SER A 248 10.37 4.62 -2.73
CA SER A 248 9.17 5.30 -2.22
C SER A 248 9.37 6.82 -2.20
N THR A 249 10.50 7.27 -1.67
CA THR A 249 10.88 8.68 -1.67
C THR A 249 11.00 9.21 -3.11
N GLN A 250 11.63 8.45 -4.01
CA GLN A 250 11.78 8.82 -5.42
C GLN A 250 10.42 8.99 -6.12
N ILE A 251 9.46 8.12 -5.83
CA ILE A 251 8.09 8.14 -6.37
C ILE A 251 7.33 9.37 -5.86
N LEU A 252 7.44 9.72 -4.56
CA LEU A 252 6.85 10.96 -4.03
C LEU A 252 7.44 12.21 -4.71
N LEU A 253 8.74 12.21 -4.97
CA LEU A 253 9.40 13.29 -5.70
C LEU A 253 8.96 13.35 -7.17
N TYR A 254 8.74 12.21 -7.84
CA TYR A 254 8.11 12.20 -9.17
C TYR A 254 6.70 12.76 -9.16
N ALA A 255 5.89 12.44 -8.13
CA ALA A 255 4.54 12.97 -8.01
C ALA A 255 4.57 14.50 -7.95
N TYR A 256 5.47 15.05 -7.12
CA TYR A 256 5.71 16.49 -7.08
C TYR A 256 6.18 17.06 -8.43
N GLU A 257 7.16 16.43 -9.10
CA GLU A 257 7.67 16.92 -10.39
C GLU A 257 6.62 16.88 -11.51
N TRP A 258 5.70 15.93 -11.46
CA TRP A 258 4.69 15.75 -12.50
C TRP A 258 3.54 16.75 -12.43
N ALA A 259 3.25 17.29 -11.24
CA ALA A 259 2.21 18.29 -11.00
C ALA A 259 2.54 19.18 -9.78
N PRO A 260 3.64 19.96 -9.82
CA PRO A 260 4.11 20.73 -8.66
C PRO A 260 3.09 21.78 -8.19
N GLU A 261 2.23 22.26 -9.10
CA GLU A 261 1.15 23.19 -8.81
C GLU A 261 0.01 22.59 -7.99
N MET A 262 -0.12 21.26 -7.93
CA MET A 262 -1.11 20.59 -7.11
C MET A 262 -0.68 20.54 -5.63
N PHE A 263 0.62 20.43 -5.35
CA PHE A 263 1.11 20.31 -3.99
C PHE A 263 1.34 21.65 -3.31
N LYS A 264 0.69 21.86 -2.15
CA LYS A 264 0.78 23.09 -1.36
C LYS A 264 1.32 22.81 0.04
N ASP A 265 1.88 23.87 0.61
CA ASP A 265 2.18 23.93 2.04
C ASP A 265 0.86 23.82 2.83
N GLY A 266 0.82 22.91 3.81
CA GLY A 266 -0.32 22.68 4.69
C GLY A 266 -1.36 21.67 4.20
N ASP A 267 -1.16 21.02 3.06
CA ASP A 267 -2.11 20.02 2.54
C ASP A 267 -2.22 18.78 3.46
N GLN A 268 -1.14 18.32 4.10
CA GLN A 268 -1.04 17.05 4.83
C GLN A 268 -1.25 17.20 6.34
N ASN A 269 -1.25 18.42 6.89
CA ASN A 269 -1.33 18.68 8.33
C ASN A 269 -0.23 17.92 9.11
N ILE A 270 1.03 18.21 8.82
CA ILE A 270 2.22 17.66 9.48
C ILE A 270 2.95 18.74 10.29
N PRO A 271 3.87 18.38 11.20
CA PRO A 271 4.61 19.37 11.99
C PRO A 271 5.32 20.45 11.19
N GLU A 272 5.72 20.12 9.97
CA GLU A 272 6.40 21.02 9.03
C GLU A 272 5.45 21.96 8.29
N SER A 273 4.14 21.69 8.28
CA SER A 273 3.13 22.54 7.62
C SER A 273 3.17 23.98 8.14
N GLY A 274 3.18 24.94 7.21
CA GLY A 274 3.30 26.37 7.42
C GLY A 274 4.73 26.91 7.28
N ASN A 275 5.69 26.09 6.82
CA ASN A 275 7.09 26.48 6.64
C ASN A 275 7.40 27.10 5.26
N GLY A 276 6.41 27.20 4.36
CA GLY A 276 6.55 27.69 3.00
C GLY A 276 7.04 26.65 1.98
N VAL A 277 7.07 25.37 2.33
CA VAL A 277 7.44 24.25 1.47
C VAL A 277 6.21 23.32 1.30
N PRO A 278 5.97 22.75 0.10
CA PRO A 278 4.90 21.77 -0.05
C PRO A 278 5.11 20.55 0.88
N ASP A 279 4.07 20.15 1.59
CA ASP A 279 4.17 19.09 2.63
C ASP A 279 4.74 17.77 2.08
N ILE A 280 4.52 17.43 0.80
CA ILE A 280 5.12 16.25 0.17
C ILE A 280 6.65 16.27 0.16
N ILE A 281 7.25 17.46 0.06
CA ILE A 281 8.71 17.65 0.12
C ILE A 281 9.19 17.54 1.57
N ASP A 282 8.45 18.10 2.52
CA ASP A 282 8.75 17.95 3.95
C ASP A 282 8.69 16.49 4.39
N GLU A 283 7.65 15.77 3.99
CA GLU A 283 7.51 14.35 4.28
C GLU A 283 8.64 13.55 3.61
N SER A 284 8.93 13.80 2.33
CA SER A 284 10.06 13.15 1.63
C SER A 284 11.41 13.38 2.31
N THR A 285 11.60 14.54 2.95
CA THR A 285 12.81 14.85 3.74
C THR A 285 12.98 13.85 4.89
N TRP A 286 11.88 13.34 5.45
CA TRP A 286 11.90 12.35 6.52
C TRP A 286 12.53 11.02 6.09
N GLY A 287 12.21 10.55 4.89
CA GLY A 287 12.83 9.38 4.26
C GLY A 287 14.29 9.64 3.86
N LEU A 288 14.58 10.80 3.25
CA LEU A 288 15.94 11.20 2.85
C LEU A 288 16.91 11.28 4.03
N ASP A 289 16.46 11.81 5.17
CA ASP A 289 17.29 11.91 6.38
C ASP A 289 17.71 10.53 6.90
N TRP A 290 16.84 9.52 6.77
CA TRP A 290 17.19 8.15 7.13
C TRP A 290 18.18 7.53 6.15
N ILE A 291 17.93 7.67 4.84
CA ILE A 291 18.82 7.20 3.78
C ILE A 291 20.23 7.79 3.97
N MET A 292 20.33 9.10 4.18
CA MET A 292 21.60 9.80 4.43
C MET A 292 22.31 9.28 5.68
N SER A 293 21.57 8.92 6.73
CA SER A 293 22.16 8.37 7.96
C SER A 293 22.78 6.97 7.78
N LEU A 294 22.56 6.32 6.65
CA LEU A 294 23.10 5.00 6.32
C LEU A 294 24.31 5.03 5.37
N GLN A 295 24.78 6.22 4.97
CA GLN A 295 25.94 6.36 4.10
C GLN A 295 27.27 6.18 4.86
N GLN A 296 28.20 5.42 4.28
CA GLN A 296 29.58 5.29 4.74
C GLN A 296 30.53 6.29 4.05
N LYS A 297 31.70 6.53 4.66
CA LYS A 297 32.80 7.39 4.19
C LYS A 297 33.31 7.07 2.80
N ASN A 298 33.22 5.82 2.39
CA ASN A 298 33.60 5.39 1.05
C ASN A 298 32.48 5.63 0.01
N GLY A 299 31.27 6.02 0.43
CA GLY A 299 30.11 6.29 -0.42
C GLY A 299 29.03 5.22 -0.42
N ALA A 300 29.36 4.00 0.01
CA ALA A 300 28.40 2.90 0.06
C ALA A 300 27.27 3.17 1.06
N PHE A 301 26.09 2.65 0.77
CA PHE A 301 24.95 2.69 1.69
C PHE A 301 24.70 1.33 2.31
N ARG A 302 24.44 1.34 3.62
CA ARG A 302 23.96 0.16 4.34
C ARG A 302 22.53 -0.17 3.98
N HIS A 303 22.18 -1.45 4.06
CA HIS A 303 20.97 -1.95 3.41
C HIS A 303 19.67 -1.67 4.18
N SER A 304 19.65 -1.94 5.49
CA SER A 304 18.43 -1.87 6.31
C SER A 304 18.72 -1.79 7.80
N GLU A 305 17.66 -1.44 8.55
CA GLU A 305 17.54 -1.53 10.00
C GLU A 305 16.41 -2.53 10.32
N ALA A 306 16.77 -3.72 10.80
CA ALA A 306 15.80 -4.81 10.99
C ALA A 306 16.06 -5.63 12.26
N VAL A 307 15.05 -6.34 12.73
CA VAL A 307 15.17 -7.30 13.84
C VAL A 307 15.60 -8.69 13.35
N HIS A 308 16.03 -9.56 14.28
CA HIS A 308 16.13 -11.02 14.04
C HIS A 308 14.87 -11.78 14.37
N GLY A 309 14.10 -11.23 15.30
CA GLY A 309 12.87 -11.80 15.80
C GLY A 309 12.19 -10.70 16.59
N TRP A 310 10.86 -10.73 16.56
CA TRP A 310 10.05 -9.76 17.27
C TRP A 310 9.88 -10.20 18.71
N ASP A 311 10.22 -9.31 19.65
CA ASP A 311 10.06 -9.58 21.09
C ASP A 311 8.60 -9.37 21.56
N GLY A 312 7.70 -8.93 20.68
CA GLY A 312 6.26 -8.83 20.92
C GLY A 312 5.50 -8.07 19.82
N LEU A 313 4.17 -8.18 19.84
CA LEU A 313 3.26 -7.36 19.03
C LEU A 313 2.75 -6.19 19.88
N GLY A 314 2.96 -4.95 19.45
CA GLY A 314 2.53 -3.77 20.19
C GLY A 314 2.87 -2.47 19.47
N PRO A 315 2.50 -1.29 20.03
CA PRO A 315 2.79 0.02 19.43
C PRO A 315 4.30 0.26 19.29
N ALA A 316 4.70 1.04 18.28
CA ALA A 316 6.12 1.20 17.95
C ALA A 316 6.96 1.91 19.03
N ASP A 317 6.33 2.69 19.91
CA ASP A 317 6.98 3.33 21.06
C ASP A 317 7.23 2.37 22.24
N GLN A 318 6.70 1.15 22.16
CA GLN A 318 6.88 0.07 23.14
C GLN A 318 7.69 -1.09 22.58
N ASP A 319 8.05 -1.05 21.28
CA ASP A 319 8.98 -2.02 20.69
C ASP A 319 10.37 -1.82 21.29
N MET A 320 10.88 -2.88 21.91
CA MET A 320 12.21 -2.95 22.52
C MET A 320 13.11 -3.99 21.82
N SER A 321 12.65 -4.54 20.69
CA SER A 321 13.35 -5.58 19.94
C SER A 321 14.74 -5.11 19.50
N VAL A 322 15.74 -5.98 19.59
CA VAL A 322 17.12 -5.63 19.20
C VAL A 322 17.21 -5.40 17.69
N ARG A 323 17.65 -4.21 17.26
CA ARG A 323 17.72 -3.81 15.85
C ARG A 323 19.14 -3.76 15.31
N TRP A 324 19.31 -4.34 14.13
CA TRP A 324 20.57 -4.53 13.45
C TRP A 324 20.62 -3.73 12.15
N ILE A 325 21.74 -3.06 11.92
CA ILE A 325 22.03 -2.38 10.67
C ILE A 325 22.78 -3.35 9.77
N ARG A 326 22.11 -3.81 8.72
CA ARG A 326 22.68 -4.74 7.74
C ARG A 326 23.82 -4.10 6.97
N GLY A 327 24.73 -4.93 6.46
CA GLY A 327 25.91 -4.48 5.71
C GLY A 327 25.57 -3.67 4.46
N VAL A 328 26.61 -3.17 3.80
CA VAL A 328 26.44 -2.45 2.52
C VAL A 328 25.94 -3.39 1.43
N SER A 329 25.12 -2.85 0.51
CA SER A 329 24.86 -3.51 -0.76
C SER A 329 24.91 -2.53 -1.93
N SER A 330 25.28 -3.04 -3.10
CA SER A 330 25.30 -2.23 -4.32
C SER A 330 23.90 -1.82 -4.76
N ALA A 331 22.89 -2.68 -4.57
CA ALA A 331 21.49 -2.34 -4.84
C ALA A 331 20.99 -1.17 -3.96
N ALA A 332 21.25 -1.22 -2.64
CA ALA A 332 20.88 -0.12 -1.73
C ALA A 332 21.63 1.16 -2.09
N THR A 333 22.93 1.05 -2.38
CA THR A 333 23.75 2.19 -2.81
C THR A 333 23.21 2.81 -4.10
N ALA A 334 22.84 2.01 -5.10
CA ALA A 334 22.30 2.52 -6.36
C ALA A 334 20.94 3.20 -6.20
N LYS A 335 20.01 2.58 -5.45
CA LYS A 335 18.69 3.18 -5.16
C LYS A 335 18.84 4.49 -4.36
N ALA A 336 19.75 4.56 -3.39
CA ALA A 336 20.05 5.78 -2.65
C ALA A 336 20.66 6.88 -3.54
N VAL A 337 21.62 6.53 -4.41
CA VAL A 337 22.21 7.48 -5.38
C VAL A 337 21.15 8.08 -6.29
N ALA A 338 20.23 7.26 -6.81
CA ALA A 338 19.16 7.71 -7.69
C ALA A 338 18.29 8.79 -7.02
N VAL A 339 17.74 8.50 -5.84
CA VAL A 339 16.85 9.44 -5.15
C VAL A 339 17.58 10.68 -4.65
N LEU A 340 18.84 10.56 -4.21
CA LEU A 340 19.63 11.70 -3.76
C LEU A 340 19.99 12.64 -4.93
N ALA A 341 20.25 12.11 -6.13
CA ALA A 341 20.47 12.92 -7.32
C ALA A 341 19.20 13.71 -7.72
N GLN A 342 18.02 13.08 -7.63
CA GLN A 342 16.73 13.75 -7.86
C GLN A 342 16.46 14.83 -6.80
N ALA A 343 16.58 14.47 -5.51
CA ALA A 343 16.38 15.38 -4.39
C ALA A 343 17.32 16.59 -4.46
N ALA A 344 18.59 16.38 -4.83
CA ALA A 344 19.57 17.45 -4.99
C ALA A 344 19.12 18.54 -5.97
N GLN A 345 18.34 18.21 -7.01
CA GLN A 345 17.81 19.21 -7.93
C GLN A 345 16.52 19.85 -7.43
N ILE A 346 15.56 19.05 -6.96
CA ILE A 346 14.28 19.55 -6.47
C ILE A 346 14.48 20.49 -5.28
N TYR A 347 15.36 20.15 -4.33
CA TYR A 347 15.44 20.84 -3.05
C TYR A 347 16.14 22.20 -3.13
N LYS A 348 16.90 22.46 -4.21
CA LYS A 348 17.57 23.76 -4.45
C LYS A 348 16.59 24.92 -4.53
N GLN A 349 15.33 24.66 -4.92
CA GLN A 349 14.32 25.71 -5.09
C GLN A 349 13.62 26.11 -3.78
N PHE A 350 13.80 25.35 -2.69
CA PHE A 350 13.16 25.62 -1.42
C PHE A 350 14.15 26.25 -0.44
N PRO A 351 13.98 27.52 -0.03
CA PRO A 351 14.96 28.21 0.82
C PRO A 351 15.33 27.47 2.12
N PRO A 352 14.39 26.83 2.85
CA PRO A 352 14.73 26.05 4.05
C PRO A 352 15.63 24.83 3.76
N TYR A 353 15.61 24.31 2.53
CA TYR A 353 16.30 23.08 2.13
C TYR A 353 17.43 23.28 1.11
N ALA A 354 17.71 24.51 0.69
CA ALA A 354 18.74 24.78 -0.29
C ALA A 354 20.14 24.30 0.15
N ALA A 355 20.44 24.35 1.46
CA ALA A 355 21.69 23.85 1.99
C ALA A 355 21.79 22.31 1.95
N ILE A 356 20.72 21.60 2.34
CA ILE A 356 20.72 20.13 2.36
C ILE A 356 20.75 19.55 0.93
N ALA A 357 20.24 20.28 -0.06
CA ALA A 357 20.34 19.89 -1.47
C ALA A 357 21.79 19.68 -1.94
N ALA A 358 22.73 20.50 -1.44
CA ALA A 358 24.16 20.33 -1.73
C ALA A 358 24.75 19.08 -1.06
N ASP A 359 24.26 18.73 0.13
CA ASP A 359 24.66 17.50 0.82
C ASP A 359 24.13 16.25 0.10
N TYR A 360 22.90 16.30 -0.42
CA TYR A 360 22.37 15.22 -1.28
C TYR A 360 23.20 15.03 -2.55
N GLU A 361 23.58 16.13 -3.23
CA GLU A 361 24.43 16.05 -4.42
C GLU A 361 25.78 15.41 -4.09
N LYS A 362 26.40 15.83 -2.99
CA LYS A 362 27.68 15.28 -2.52
C LYS A 362 27.57 13.78 -2.20
N ALA A 363 26.52 13.39 -1.49
CA ALA A 363 26.26 11.99 -1.14
C ALA A 363 26.01 11.13 -2.37
N ALA A 364 25.20 11.60 -3.32
CA ALA A 364 24.94 10.93 -4.60
C ALA A 364 26.23 10.71 -5.39
N ARG A 365 27.09 11.75 -5.51
CA ARG A 365 28.38 11.64 -6.20
C ARG A 365 29.35 10.66 -5.53
N LEU A 366 29.36 10.62 -4.19
CA LEU A 366 30.21 9.69 -3.44
C LEU A 366 29.75 8.24 -3.61
N GLY A 367 28.44 7.99 -3.52
CA GLY A 367 27.86 6.67 -3.79
C GLY A 367 28.03 6.22 -5.24
N TRP A 368 27.86 7.14 -6.20
CA TRP A 368 28.12 6.87 -7.61
C TRP A 368 29.56 6.44 -7.85
N LYS A 369 30.53 7.16 -7.27
CA LYS A 369 31.94 6.78 -7.32
C LYS A 369 32.17 5.38 -6.75
N TRP A 370 31.57 5.06 -5.61
CA TRP A 370 31.67 3.72 -5.03
C TRP A 370 31.13 2.63 -5.97
N LEU A 371 30.01 2.87 -6.65
CA LEU A 371 29.43 1.93 -7.63
C LEU A 371 30.35 1.72 -8.83
N GLN A 372 31.09 2.74 -9.26
CA GLN A 372 32.08 2.64 -10.34
C GLN A 372 33.30 1.82 -9.92
N GLU A 373 33.75 1.98 -8.68
CA GLU A 373 34.87 1.22 -8.11
C GLU A 373 34.49 -0.23 -7.76
N ASN A 374 33.19 -0.52 -7.61
CA ASN A 374 32.63 -1.83 -7.31
C ASN A 374 31.60 -2.24 -8.38
N PRO A 375 32.05 -2.64 -9.59
CA PRO A 375 31.16 -2.87 -10.73
C PRO A 375 30.35 -4.17 -10.67
N ASN A 376 30.76 -5.12 -9.82
CA ASN A 376 30.04 -6.37 -9.63
C ASN A 376 28.91 -6.21 -8.61
N ASP A 377 27.91 -7.09 -8.68
CA ASP A 377 26.89 -7.19 -7.66
C ASP A 377 27.53 -7.43 -6.29
N HIS A 378 27.14 -6.63 -5.32
CA HIS A 378 27.63 -6.67 -3.95
C HIS A 378 26.43 -6.93 -3.03
N PRO A 379 25.97 -8.19 -2.92
CA PRO A 379 24.89 -8.56 -2.03
C PRO A 379 25.26 -8.26 -0.57
N VAL A 380 24.25 -8.13 0.30
CA VAL A 380 24.47 -8.08 1.75
C VAL A 380 25.08 -9.42 2.18
N ASP A 381 26.15 -9.40 3.00
CA ASP A 381 26.82 -10.63 3.50
C ASP A 381 25.80 -11.59 4.15
N GLU A 382 25.56 -12.73 3.47
CA GLU A 382 24.45 -13.69 3.68
C GLU A 382 24.65 -14.61 4.91
N LYS A 383 25.34 -14.18 5.97
CA LYS A 383 25.68 -15.06 7.10
C LYS A 383 24.50 -15.60 7.91
N ASP A 384 23.25 -15.19 7.65
CA ASP A 384 22.11 -15.87 8.25
C ASP A 384 20.83 -15.80 7.39
N HIS A 385 20.56 -16.90 6.69
CA HIS A 385 19.23 -17.28 6.21
C HIS A 385 18.29 -17.74 7.36
N ARG A 386 18.46 -17.21 8.58
CA ARG A 386 17.60 -17.56 9.74
C ARG A 386 16.57 -16.48 10.00
N TRP A 387 15.61 -16.46 9.08
CA TRP A 387 14.19 -16.12 9.29
C TRP A 387 13.82 -14.65 9.55
N ALA A 388 12.76 -14.25 8.85
CA ALA A 388 11.63 -13.53 9.43
C ALA A 388 10.57 -14.59 9.82
N ALA A 389 10.22 -14.66 11.12
CA ALA A 389 9.14 -15.40 11.81
C ALA A 389 8.73 -16.85 11.40
N ALA A 390 8.55 -17.71 12.42
CA ALA A 390 8.25 -19.17 12.43
C ALA A 390 6.95 -19.66 11.73
N ASN A 391 6.91 -20.83 11.03
CA ASN A 391 6.72 -22.25 11.48
C ASN A 391 6.65 -23.28 10.26
N PRO A 392 6.33 -24.61 10.32
CA PRO A 392 7.20 -25.70 9.81
C PRO A 392 6.72 -26.60 8.62
N GLY A 393 7.68 -27.20 7.89
CA GLY A 393 7.57 -28.45 7.08
C GLY A 393 6.98 -28.29 5.67
N THR A 394 7.54 -28.78 4.55
CA THR A 394 8.11 -30.11 4.25
C THR A 394 9.01 -30.04 3.00
N THR A 395 9.96 -30.99 2.90
CA THR A 395 10.88 -31.15 1.77
C THR A 395 10.30 -31.95 0.60
N GLY A 396 10.73 -31.60 -0.62
CA GLY A 396 10.95 -32.57 -1.70
C GLY A 396 9.85 -32.70 -2.78
N GLU A 397 10.30 -32.52 -4.03
CA GLU A 397 9.60 -32.66 -5.33
C GLU A 397 8.41 -31.72 -5.56
N ARG A 398 8.34 -31.10 -6.75
CA ARG A 398 7.24 -30.20 -7.15
C ARG A 398 5.90 -30.89 -6.86
N PRO A 399 5.14 -30.48 -5.84
CA PRO A 399 3.81 -30.98 -5.70
C PRO A 399 3.01 -30.24 -6.76
N THR A 400 2.48 -30.95 -7.75
CA THR A 400 1.17 -30.56 -8.23
C THR A 400 0.28 -30.49 -7.00
N LEU A 401 -0.21 -29.29 -6.67
CA LEU A 401 -1.27 -29.14 -5.68
C LEU A 401 -2.38 -30.15 -6.05
N PRO A 402 -3.09 -30.76 -5.08
CA PRO A 402 -4.08 -31.82 -5.35
C PRO A 402 -5.16 -31.48 -6.40
N ASN A 403 -5.24 -30.21 -6.80
CA ASN A 403 -6.27 -29.62 -7.64
C ASN A 403 -5.73 -29.13 -9.00
N GLY A 404 -4.46 -29.40 -9.34
CA GLY A 404 -3.88 -29.04 -10.66
C GLY A 404 -3.44 -27.57 -10.82
N CYS A 405 -3.31 -26.81 -9.72
CA CYS A 405 -2.75 -25.46 -9.75
C CYS A 405 -1.22 -25.47 -9.92
N PRO A 406 -0.65 -24.61 -10.78
CA PRO A 406 0.80 -24.50 -10.95
C PRO A 406 1.42 -23.80 -9.73
N ASP A 407 2.35 -24.49 -9.07
CA ASP A 407 3.28 -23.87 -8.12
C ASP A 407 4.28 -22.99 -8.89
N THR A 408 4.12 -21.67 -8.75
CA THR A 408 5.02 -20.66 -9.31
C THR A 408 5.83 -19.93 -8.24
N SER A 409 5.68 -20.33 -6.96
CA SER A 409 6.38 -19.72 -5.83
C SER A 409 7.87 -20.06 -5.81
N VAL A 410 8.29 -21.06 -6.60
CA VAL A 410 9.66 -21.52 -6.70
C VAL A 410 10.27 -21.14 -8.04
N ASN A 411 11.12 -20.13 -8.04
CA ASN A 411 12.07 -19.90 -9.13
C ASN A 411 13.00 -21.13 -9.21
N PRO A 412 13.03 -21.89 -10.32
CA PRO A 412 13.77 -23.16 -10.41
C PRO A 412 15.29 -23.02 -10.28
N ASP A 413 15.84 -21.80 -10.34
CA ASP A 413 17.28 -21.54 -10.34
C ASP A 413 17.87 -21.09 -8.98
N LYS A 414 17.06 -20.97 -7.91
CA LYS A 414 17.59 -20.67 -6.56
C LYS A 414 17.57 -21.92 -5.68
N THR A 415 18.74 -22.47 -5.38
CA THR A 415 18.92 -23.56 -4.41
C THR A 415 18.31 -23.20 -3.06
N ALA A 416 17.32 -23.97 -2.59
CA ALA A 416 16.76 -23.86 -1.25
C ALA A 416 17.79 -24.35 -0.22
N TYR A 417 17.96 -23.61 0.89
CA TYR A 417 18.81 -24.04 2.01
C TYR A 417 17.98 -24.87 2.99
N LYS A 418 18.52 -26.01 3.44
CA LYS A 418 17.91 -26.88 4.45
C LYS A 418 18.37 -26.48 5.83
N ASP A 419 17.45 -26.17 6.72
CA ASP A 419 17.78 -26.01 8.14
C ASP A 419 18.00 -27.37 8.82
N LYS A 420 18.45 -27.33 10.08
CA LYS A 420 18.74 -28.52 10.92
C LYS A 420 17.51 -29.40 11.22
N HIS A 421 16.31 -28.97 10.84
CA HIS A 421 15.05 -29.70 11.01
C HIS A 421 14.47 -30.18 9.67
N GLY A 422 15.17 -29.97 8.55
CA GLY A 422 14.77 -30.50 7.25
C GLY A 422 13.55 -29.78 6.66
N SER A 423 13.39 -28.49 6.92
CA SER A 423 12.40 -27.65 6.23
C SER A 423 13.05 -26.91 5.05
N GLU A 424 12.40 -26.96 3.88
CA GLU A 424 12.74 -26.18 2.68
C GLU A 424 11.69 -25.06 2.56
N GLN A 425 12.13 -23.80 2.50
CA GLN A 425 11.28 -22.62 2.31
C GLN A 425 11.96 -21.64 1.33
N PRO A 426 11.19 -20.87 0.52
CA PRO A 426 11.75 -19.78 -0.28
C PRO A 426 12.43 -18.74 0.61
N ARG A 427 13.54 -18.17 0.12
CA ARG A 427 14.26 -17.10 0.80
C ARG A 427 13.36 -15.87 0.86
N TRP A 428 13.03 -15.39 2.05
CA TRP A 428 12.55 -14.03 2.23
C TRP A 428 13.71 -13.08 1.89
N ASP A 429 13.57 -12.45 0.73
CA ASP A 429 14.60 -11.67 0.04
C ASP A 429 14.33 -10.18 0.22
N ASP A 430 14.20 -9.73 1.47
CA ASP A 430 14.33 -8.31 1.84
C ASP A 430 15.83 -7.90 1.87
N GLY A 431 16.63 -8.66 1.11
CA GLY A 431 18.06 -8.55 0.84
C GLY A 431 18.26 -8.22 -0.65
N PRO A 432 19.36 -8.57 -1.31
CA PRO A 432 19.64 -8.18 -2.70
C PRO A 432 18.79 -8.96 -3.72
N ASP A 433 17.48 -8.75 -3.70
CA ASP A 433 16.35 -8.93 -4.63
C ASP A 433 16.37 -10.05 -5.71
N GLY A 434 17.33 -10.97 -5.72
CA GLY A 434 17.34 -12.13 -6.63
C GLY A 434 17.47 -11.87 -8.12
N ARG A 435 17.36 -10.62 -8.54
CA ARG A 435 17.58 -10.13 -9.90
C ARG A 435 18.85 -9.26 -10.00
N GLY A 436 19.63 -9.18 -8.92
CA GLY A 436 20.88 -8.40 -8.85
C GLY A 436 20.67 -6.88 -8.78
N ASP A 437 21.76 -6.13 -8.82
CA ASP A 437 21.74 -4.66 -8.67
C ASP A 437 21.54 -3.86 -9.97
N VAL A 438 21.38 -4.55 -11.11
CA VAL A 438 21.38 -3.92 -12.44
C VAL A 438 20.26 -2.88 -12.61
N PRO A 439 18.99 -3.14 -12.26
CA PRO A 439 17.94 -2.12 -12.35
C PRO A 439 18.25 -0.87 -11.51
N GLY A 440 18.76 -1.08 -10.29
CA GLY A 440 19.17 0.02 -9.42
C GLY A 440 20.30 0.84 -10.02
N ARG A 441 21.35 0.19 -10.55
CA ARG A 441 22.47 0.85 -11.24
C ARG A 441 22.02 1.62 -12.47
N PHE A 442 21.08 1.07 -13.24
CA PHE A 442 20.51 1.75 -14.39
C PHE A 442 19.82 3.05 -13.96
N VAL A 443 18.92 3.00 -12.98
CA VAL A 443 18.23 4.22 -12.51
C VAL A 443 19.21 5.21 -11.86
N ALA A 444 20.19 4.74 -11.09
CA ALA A 444 21.25 5.60 -10.55
C ALA A 444 22.01 6.32 -11.67
N ALA A 445 22.39 5.61 -12.72
CA ALA A 445 23.07 6.19 -13.88
C ALA A 445 22.18 7.21 -14.61
N VAL A 446 20.89 6.89 -14.78
CA VAL A 446 19.92 7.82 -15.36
C VAL A 446 19.83 9.09 -14.53
N GLU A 447 19.59 9.01 -13.23
CA GLU A 447 19.42 10.22 -12.40
C GLU A 447 20.73 11.03 -12.27
N MET A 448 21.88 10.36 -12.19
CA MET A 448 23.18 11.05 -12.24
C MET A 448 23.38 11.82 -13.56
N TRP A 449 22.86 11.29 -14.67
CA TRP A 449 22.87 11.98 -15.97
C TRP A 449 21.79 13.08 -16.06
N THR A 450 20.53 12.75 -15.81
CA THR A 450 19.39 13.66 -16.02
C THR A 450 19.39 14.81 -15.02
N ARG A 451 19.85 14.57 -13.78
CA ARG A 451 19.82 15.56 -12.70
C ARG A 451 21.15 16.25 -12.50
N LEU A 452 22.26 15.52 -12.59
CA LEU A 452 23.60 16.04 -12.23
C LEU A 452 24.56 16.17 -13.42
N ARG A 453 24.10 15.81 -14.64
CA ARG A 453 24.86 15.87 -15.90
C ARG A 453 26.22 15.19 -15.81
N ASP A 454 26.29 14.08 -15.08
CA ASP A 454 27.51 13.27 -14.98
C ASP A 454 27.73 12.47 -16.28
N ALA A 455 28.74 12.86 -17.06
CA ALA A 455 29.03 12.21 -18.33
C ALA A 455 29.43 10.73 -18.20
N SER A 456 30.00 10.32 -17.06
CA SER A 456 30.36 8.92 -16.82
C SER A 456 29.12 8.04 -16.64
N ALA A 457 28.04 8.63 -16.14
CA ALA A 457 26.76 7.95 -15.97
C ALA A 457 26.08 7.67 -17.31
N LEU A 458 26.19 8.57 -18.28
CA LEU A 458 25.65 8.37 -19.62
C LEU A 458 26.24 7.14 -20.33
N GLU A 459 27.53 6.84 -20.12
CA GLU A 459 28.16 5.63 -20.68
C GLU A 459 27.62 4.35 -20.04
N VAL A 460 27.28 4.40 -18.75
CA VAL A 460 26.59 3.30 -18.06
C VAL A 460 25.17 3.13 -18.59
N VAL A 461 24.44 4.23 -18.82
CA VAL A 461 23.10 4.20 -19.45
C VAL A 461 23.14 3.51 -20.81
N LYS A 462 24.06 3.89 -21.70
CA LYS A 462 24.22 3.26 -23.03
C LYS A 462 24.44 1.75 -22.96
N THR A 463 25.10 1.29 -21.91
CA THR A 463 25.37 -0.14 -21.69
C THR A 463 24.14 -0.84 -21.13
N LEU A 464 23.62 -0.36 -20.00
CA LEU A 464 22.57 -1.03 -19.24
C LEU A 464 21.18 -0.91 -19.85
N ILE A 465 20.93 0.09 -20.71
CA ILE A 465 19.65 0.20 -21.41
C ILE A 465 19.37 -1.07 -22.21
N ASN A 466 20.36 -1.82 -22.70
CA ASN A 466 20.12 -3.06 -23.45
C ASN A 466 20.13 -4.34 -22.59
N HIS A 467 20.31 -4.21 -21.27
CA HIS A 467 20.27 -5.36 -20.37
C HIS A 467 18.86 -5.97 -20.33
N GLU A 468 18.73 -7.29 -20.20
CA GLU A 468 17.43 -7.99 -20.23
C GLU A 468 16.48 -7.52 -19.11
N LEU A 469 17.02 -7.30 -17.91
CA LEU A 469 16.27 -6.76 -16.77
C LEU A 469 15.75 -5.33 -16.98
N VAL A 470 16.32 -4.57 -17.92
CA VAL A 470 15.87 -3.20 -18.24
C VAL A 470 15.00 -3.17 -19.50
N SER A 471 15.25 -4.10 -20.43
CA SER A 471 14.59 -4.14 -21.75
C SER A 471 13.37 -5.06 -21.80
N SER A 472 13.18 -5.94 -20.81
CA SER A 472 12.00 -6.79 -20.72
C SER A 472 10.72 -5.99 -20.53
N LEU A 473 9.81 -6.07 -21.50
CA LEU A 473 8.56 -5.30 -21.49
C LEU A 473 7.64 -5.75 -20.34
N GLU A 474 7.50 -7.05 -20.11
CA GLU A 474 6.59 -7.59 -19.09
C GLU A 474 7.21 -7.73 -17.70
N GLU A 475 8.46 -8.18 -17.61
CA GLU A 475 9.15 -8.47 -16.34
C GLU A 475 10.04 -7.33 -15.84
N GLY A 476 10.32 -6.34 -16.71
CA GLY A 476 11.15 -5.19 -16.38
C GLY A 476 10.36 -3.88 -16.31
N ILE A 477 9.54 -3.63 -17.33
CA ILE A 477 8.78 -2.38 -17.43
C ILE A 477 7.45 -2.48 -16.69
N PHE A 478 6.63 -3.50 -16.96
CA PHE A 478 5.29 -3.62 -16.35
C PHE A 478 5.22 -4.30 -14.98
N ARG A 479 6.21 -5.13 -14.64
CA ARG A 479 6.35 -5.77 -13.34
C ARG A 479 7.72 -5.46 -12.79
N GLY A 480 7.80 -5.37 -11.47
CA GLY A 480 9.09 -5.12 -10.84
C GLY A 480 9.02 -4.61 -9.43
N SER A 481 7.99 -3.86 -9.05
CA SER A 481 7.89 -3.23 -7.72
C SER A 481 9.23 -2.64 -7.25
N TRP A 482 9.59 -2.83 -5.97
CA TRP A 482 10.89 -2.43 -5.42
C TRP A 482 12.09 -3.17 -6.05
N VAL A 483 11.90 -4.39 -6.56
CA VAL A 483 12.97 -5.25 -7.12
C VAL A 483 13.55 -4.66 -8.41
N ASN A 484 12.68 -4.16 -9.29
CA ASN A 484 13.09 -3.58 -10.55
C ASN A 484 12.41 -2.24 -10.75
N ILE A 485 13.17 -1.16 -10.61
CA ILE A 485 12.69 0.23 -10.74
C ILE A 485 13.05 0.85 -12.09
N SER A 486 13.53 0.05 -13.06
CA SER A 486 14.10 0.55 -14.33
C SER A 486 13.13 1.38 -15.17
N ARG A 487 11.82 1.12 -15.07
CA ARG A 487 10.74 1.92 -15.70
C ARG A 487 10.86 3.41 -15.39
N TYR A 488 11.19 3.80 -14.16
CA TYR A 488 11.34 5.20 -13.79
C TYR A 488 12.54 5.84 -14.51
N GLY A 489 13.64 5.09 -14.65
CA GLY A 489 14.79 5.53 -15.45
C GLY A 489 14.44 5.68 -16.94
N LEU A 490 13.66 4.76 -17.51
CA LEU A 490 13.19 4.88 -18.90
C LEU A 490 12.29 6.10 -19.10
N ILE A 491 11.41 6.39 -18.15
CA ILE A 491 10.56 7.60 -18.19
C ILE A 491 11.42 8.86 -18.14
N SER A 492 12.37 8.96 -17.19
CA SER A 492 13.29 10.09 -17.08
C SER A 492 14.10 10.32 -18.35
N LEU A 493 14.66 9.26 -18.97
CA LEU A 493 15.39 9.36 -20.24
C LEU A 493 14.50 9.81 -21.40
N ALA A 494 13.26 9.29 -21.47
CA ALA A 494 12.33 9.62 -22.54
C ALA A 494 11.89 11.09 -22.51
N GLN A 495 11.85 11.69 -21.31
CA GLN A 495 11.39 13.06 -21.07
C GLN A 495 12.52 14.10 -21.07
N ASP A 496 13.77 13.70 -20.81
CA ASP A 496 14.91 14.62 -20.74
C ASP A 496 15.37 15.07 -22.14
N ALA A 497 15.22 16.37 -22.44
CA ALA A 497 15.60 16.95 -23.73
C ALA A 497 17.10 16.89 -24.02
N GLU A 498 17.93 16.88 -22.97
CA GLU A 498 19.40 16.84 -23.08
C GLU A 498 19.95 15.44 -23.29
N THR A 499 19.15 14.39 -23.05
CA THR A 499 19.52 13.01 -23.34
C THR A 499 19.70 12.81 -24.85
N PRO A 500 20.77 12.14 -25.31
CA PRO A 500 20.96 11.85 -26.73
C PRO A 500 19.73 11.22 -27.39
N GLU A 501 19.38 11.68 -28.59
CA GLU A 501 18.14 11.30 -29.28
C GLU A 501 18.04 9.79 -29.51
N ASP A 502 19.15 9.09 -29.78
CA ASP A 502 19.16 7.64 -29.95
C ASP A 502 18.76 6.90 -28.66
N ILE A 503 19.21 7.36 -27.50
CA ILE A 503 18.85 6.81 -26.19
C ILE A 503 17.41 7.16 -25.82
N ARG A 504 17.02 8.43 -26.03
CA ARG A 504 15.65 8.90 -25.78
C ARG A 504 14.64 8.14 -26.64
N ALA A 505 14.95 7.90 -27.91
CA ALA A 505 14.11 7.13 -28.82
C ALA A 505 13.95 5.68 -28.35
N ILE A 506 15.03 5.01 -27.91
CA ILE A 506 14.95 3.65 -27.35
C ILE A 506 14.05 3.61 -26.12
N ALA A 507 14.22 4.56 -25.18
CA ALA A 507 13.42 4.62 -23.97
C ALA A 507 11.92 4.83 -24.30
N LYS A 508 11.62 5.81 -25.16
CA LYS A 508 10.24 6.08 -25.61
C LYS A 508 9.63 4.88 -26.33
N GLU A 509 10.34 4.28 -27.28
CA GLU A 509 9.85 3.14 -28.06
C GLU A 509 9.46 1.96 -27.14
N ARG A 510 10.27 1.66 -26.14
CA ARG A 510 10.00 0.55 -25.22
C ARG A 510 8.86 0.83 -24.27
N MET A 511 8.77 2.06 -23.75
CA MET A 511 7.63 2.45 -22.92
C MET A 511 6.32 2.33 -23.69
N VAL A 512 6.29 2.81 -24.93
CA VAL A 512 5.13 2.68 -25.83
C VAL A 512 4.82 1.22 -26.12
N LYS A 513 5.83 0.41 -26.50
CA LYS A 513 5.64 -1.02 -26.77
C LYS A 513 5.14 -1.78 -25.56
N ALA A 514 5.66 -1.51 -24.37
CA ALA A 514 5.14 -2.09 -23.14
C ALA A 514 3.68 -1.71 -23.00
N ALA A 515 3.34 -0.41 -22.96
CA ALA A 515 1.96 0.05 -22.84
C ALA A 515 1.00 -0.58 -23.87
N ASP A 516 1.42 -0.73 -25.13
CA ASP A 516 0.62 -1.35 -26.18
C ASP A 516 0.31 -2.84 -25.93
N LEU A 517 1.16 -3.58 -25.22
CA LEU A 517 0.90 -4.99 -24.87
C LEU A 517 -0.30 -5.18 -23.94
N ALA A 518 -0.71 -4.13 -23.23
CA ALA A 518 -1.82 -4.19 -22.27
C ALA A 518 -3.20 -4.09 -22.93
N PHE A 519 -3.34 -3.45 -24.09
CA PHE A 519 -4.67 -3.16 -24.67
C PHE A 519 -5.49 -4.40 -25.02
N PRO A 520 -4.92 -5.47 -25.62
CA PRO A 520 -5.66 -6.71 -25.83
C PRO A 520 -6.21 -7.31 -24.52
N ARG A 521 -5.50 -7.11 -23.39
CA ARG A 521 -5.95 -7.55 -22.05
C ARG A 521 -7.09 -6.69 -21.53
N ILE A 522 -6.94 -5.37 -21.60
CA ILE A 522 -7.97 -4.39 -21.20
C ILE A 522 -9.28 -4.60 -21.96
N GLU A 523 -9.20 -4.90 -23.25
CA GLU A 523 -10.39 -5.14 -24.08
C GLU A 523 -11.16 -6.41 -23.70
N LYS A 524 -10.46 -7.43 -23.17
CA LYS A 524 -11.05 -8.70 -22.72
C LYS A 524 -11.53 -8.62 -21.26
N ASP A 525 -10.90 -7.80 -20.43
CA ASP A 525 -11.15 -7.72 -19.00
C ASP A 525 -12.47 -6.99 -18.67
N GLY A 526 -13.37 -7.66 -17.95
CA GLY A 526 -14.67 -7.10 -17.59
C GLY A 526 -14.55 -5.87 -16.68
N TYR A 527 -13.48 -5.81 -15.88
CA TYR A 527 -13.19 -4.73 -14.93
C TYR A 527 -12.21 -3.68 -15.48
N ARG A 528 -11.82 -3.83 -16.76
CA ARG A 528 -10.92 -2.92 -17.49
C ARG A 528 -9.51 -2.83 -16.88
N THR A 529 -9.05 -3.92 -16.27
CA THR A 529 -7.65 -4.09 -15.88
C THR A 529 -6.83 -4.65 -17.04
N CYS A 530 -5.50 -4.61 -16.93
CA CYS A 530 -4.59 -5.21 -17.91
C CYS A 530 -3.89 -6.46 -17.38
N ASP A 531 -4.46 -7.07 -16.34
CA ASP A 531 -3.81 -8.10 -15.54
C ASP A 531 -4.23 -9.50 -15.95
N GLU A 532 -3.24 -10.39 -16.05
CA GLU A 532 -3.45 -11.82 -16.18
C GLU A 532 -3.48 -12.47 -14.78
N LEU A 533 -3.85 -13.75 -14.70
CA LEU A 533 -3.94 -14.47 -13.42
C LEU A 533 -2.65 -14.43 -12.59
N TYR A 534 -1.48 -14.40 -13.25
CA TYR A 534 -0.18 -14.33 -12.57
C TYR A 534 0.19 -12.93 -12.08
N ASP A 535 -0.52 -11.88 -12.50
CA ASP A 535 -0.29 -10.50 -12.03
C ASP A 535 -0.92 -10.27 -10.65
N TYR A 536 -1.83 -11.15 -10.21
CA TYR A 536 -2.38 -11.18 -8.86
C TYR A 536 -1.41 -11.90 -7.92
N TYR A 537 -0.39 -11.18 -7.44
CA TYR A 537 0.57 -11.66 -6.45
C TYR A 537 0.65 -10.67 -5.28
N TRP A 538 1.53 -10.92 -4.32
CA TRP A 538 1.74 -9.97 -3.22
C TRP A 538 2.24 -8.62 -3.75
N GLY A 539 1.47 -7.57 -3.49
CA GLY A 539 1.74 -6.21 -3.97
C GLY A 539 1.02 -5.91 -5.29
N HIS A 540 0.01 -6.70 -5.65
CA HIS A 540 -0.81 -6.51 -6.85
C HIS A 540 -1.30 -5.08 -7.04
N ASN A 541 -1.88 -4.46 -6.00
CA ASN A 541 -2.39 -3.10 -6.12
C ASN A 541 -1.28 -2.06 -6.35
N ALA A 542 -0.08 -2.29 -5.81
CA ALA A 542 1.08 -1.45 -6.11
C ALA A 542 1.54 -1.64 -7.55
N ASN A 543 1.58 -2.89 -8.04
CA ASN A 543 1.87 -3.15 -9.44
C ASN A 543 0.84 -2.50 -10.40
N LEU A 544 -0.43 -2.49 -10.02
CA LEU A 544 -1.48 -1.76 -10.75
C LEU A 544 -1.24 -0.25 -10.74
N ALA A 545 -0.87 0.32 -9.58
CA ALA A 545 -0.52 1.72 -9.47
C ALA A 545 0.70 2.08 -10.34
N GLU A 546 1.72 1.23 -10.41
CA GLU A 546 2.87 1.41 -11.31
C GLU A 546 2.46 1.43 -12.79
N LYS A 547 1.53 0.55 -13.18
CA LYS A 547 0.95 0.53 -14.53
C LYS A 547 0.22 1.84 -14.85
N VAL A 548 -0.43 2.47 -13.88
CA VAL A 548 -1.03 3.82 -14.03
C VAL A 548 0.05 4.83 -14.42
N HIS A 549 1.19 4.84 -13.73
CA HIS A 549 2.29 5.78 -14.02
C HIS A 549 2.88 5.55 -15.40
N ILE A 550 3.04 4.28 -15.81
CA ILE A 550 3.54 3.90 -17.13
C ILE A 550 2.62 4.45 -18.22
N PHE A 551 1.31 4.22 -18.11
CA PHE A 551 0.35 4.71 -19.09
C PHE A 551 0.29 6.24 -19.13
N ALA A 552 0.31 6.90 -17.97
CA ALA A 552 0.34 8.37 -17.91
C ALA A 552 1.63 8.93 -18.52
N ALA A 553 2.78 8.32 -18.27
CA ALA A 553 4.04 8.72 -18.88
C ALA A 553 4.02 8.52 -20.40
N VAL A 554 3.47 7.41 -20.89
CA VAL A 554 3.33 7.15 -22.34
C VAL A 554 2.34 8.13 -22.98
N TYR A 555 1.25 8.49 -22.30
CA TYR A 555 0.38 9.58 -22.73
C TYR A 555 1.16 10.88 -22.87
N LYS A 556 1.95 11.30 -21.87
CA LYS A 556 2.79 12.50 -21.96
C LYS A 556 3.81 12.45 -23.12
N LEU A 557 4.25 11.25 -23.53
CA LEU A 557 5.19 11.06 -24.64
C LEU A 557 4.52 11.01 -26.03
N THR A 558 3.21 10.72 -26.11
CA THR A 558 2.52 10.39 -27.37
C THR A 558 1.28 11.23 -27.65
N GLU A 559 0.67 11.82 -26.62
CA GLU A 559 -0.63 12.49 -26.61
C GLU A 559 -1.82 11.61 -27.03
N ASP A 560 -1.64 10.28 -27.08
CA ASP A 560 -2.72 9.35 -27.39
C ASP A 560 -3.58 9.07 -26.14
N GLU A 561 -4.80 9.63 -26.13
CA GLU A 561 -5.73 9.56 -25.00
C GLU A 561 -6.10 8.13 -24.57
N LYS A 562 -5.89 7.11 -25.42
CA LYS A 562 -6.15 5.72 -25.04
C LYS A 562 -5.36 5.31 -23.80
N TYR A 563 -4.13 5.82 -23.65
CA TYR A 563 -3.27 5.53 -22.50
C TYR A 563 -3.77 6.24 -21.25
N LEU A 564 -4.22 7.50 -21.36
CA LEU A 564 -4.79 8.22 -20.23
C LEU A 564 -6.11 7.57 -19.77
N HIS A 565 -6.93 7.08 -20.70
CA HIS A 565 -8.12 6.29 -20.36
C HIS A 565 -7.77 4.99 -19.65
N ALA A 566 -6.74 4.25 -20.11
CA ALA A 566 -6.25 3.05 -19.43
C ALA A 566 -5.73 3.36 -18.01
N ALA A 567 -4.95 4.43 -17.84
CA ALA A 567 -4.47 4.89 -16.52
C ALA A 567 -5.64 5.17 -15.56
N ARG A 568 -6.66 5.90 -16.02
CA ARG A 568 -7.87 6.21 -15.25
C ARG A 568 -8.69 4.95 -14.92
N ASP A 569 -8.75 3.99 -15.83
CA ASP A 569 -9.42 2.72 -15.59
C ASP A 569 -8.78 1.93 -14.44
N LEU A 570 -7.45 1.91 -14.37
CA LEU A 570 -6.71 1.29 -13.25
C LEU A 570 -6.85 2.09 -11.94
N TRP A 571 -6.90 3.42 -12.01
CA TRP A 571 -7.17 4.26 -10.84
C TRP A 571 -8.57 3.97 -10.24
N HIS A 572 -9.59 3.82 -11.08
CA HIS A 572 -10.93 3.45 -10.63
C HIS A 572 -10.96 2.08 -9.94
N TRP A 573 -10.13 1.11 -10.38
CA TRP A 573 -9.98 -0.17 -9.69
C TRP A 573 -9.53 0.02 -8.24
N LEU A 574 -8.46 0.79 -8.03
CA LEU A 574 -7.90 1.04 -6.69
C LEU A 574 -8.92 1.74 -5.77
N ASN A 575 -9.88 2.46 -6.34
CA ASN A 575 -10.90 3.20 -5.60
C ASN A 575 -12.26 2.48 -5.48
N GLY A 576 -12.39 1.21 -5.90
CA GLY A 576 -13.59 0.41 -5.67
C GLY A 576 -14.31 -0.15 -6.88
N ARG A 577 -13.89 0.22 -8.10
CA ARG A 577 -14.41 -0.37 -9.34
C ARG A 577 -13.73 -1.72 -9.63
N ASN A 578 -13.87 -2.65 -8.69
CA ASN A 578 -13.29 -3.97 -8.67
C ASN A 578 -14.32 -5.00 -8.15
N PRO A 579 -14.10 -6.32 -8.29
CA PRO A 579 -15.06 -7.34 -7.86
C PRO A 579 -15.43 -7.30 -6.39
N ASN A 580 -14.52 -6.78 -5.56
CA ASN A 580 -14.75 -6.65 -4.13
C ASN A 580 -15.69 -5.47 -3.82
N GLY A 581 -15.71 -4.42 -4.65
CA GLY A 581 -16.48 -3.21 -4.38
C GLY A 581 -15.97 -2.41 -3.18
N TYR A 582 -14.67 -2.51 -2.90
CA TYR A 582 -13.98 -1.79 -1.84
C TYR A 582 -12.87 -0.93 -2.42
N SER A 583 -12.65 0.25 -1.82
CA SER A 583 -11.38 0.93 -2.01
C SER A 583 -10.28 0.04 -1.47
N MET A 584 -9.12 0.09 -2.10
CA MET A 584 -7.93 -0.65 -1.69
C MET A 584 -7.10 0.13 -0.65
N THR A 585 -7.54 1.35 -0.29
CA THR A 585 -6.80 2.28 0.58
C THR A 585 -7.62 2.64 1.81
N THR A 586 -7.00 2.51 2.99
CA THR A 586 -7.66 2.84 4.27
C THR A 586 -8.11 4.30 4.31
N GLY A 587 -9.31 4.55 4.82
CA GLY A 587 -9.90 5.90 4.93
C GLY A 587 -10.28 6.58 3.61
N VAL A 588 -10.17 5.91 2.46
CA VAL A 588 -10.52 6.45 1.14
C VAL A 588 -11.85 5.86 0.63
N GLY A 589 -12.69 6.73 0.07
CA GLY A 589 -14.01 6.36 -0.47
C GLY A 589 -15.03 5.97 0.61
N THR A 590 -16.19 5.48 0.18
CA THR A 590 -17.31 5.11 1.06
C THR A 590 -17.17 3.71 1.70
N ARG A 591 -16.33 2.84 1.12
CA ARG A 591 -16.00 1.51 1.66
C ARG A 591 -14.48 1.25 1.64
N PRO A 592 -13.71 1.92 2.51
CA PRO A 592 -12.30 1.62 2.69
C PRO A 592 -12.09 0.31 3.46
N PRO A 593 -10.88 -0.28 3.39
CA PRO A 593 -10.46 -1.29 4.34
C PRO A 593 -10.43 -0.67 5.74
N THR A 594 -10.98 -1.39 6.72
CA THR A 594 -11.05 -0.93 8.11
C THR A 594 -10.09 -1.70 9.01
N ARG A 595 -9.24 -2.54 8.43
CA ARG A 595 -8.66 -3.70 9.09
C ARG A 595 -7.57 -4.27 8.17
N PHE A 596 -6.32 -4.35 8.63
CA PHE A 596 -5.18 -4.87 7.83
C PHE A 596 -4.01 -5.31 8.73
N TYR A 597 -2.99 -5.97 8.15
CA TYR A 597 -1.79 -6.35 8.89
C TYR A 597 -0.95 -5.10 9.20
N HIS A 598 -0.96 -4.71 10.47
CA HIS A 598 -0.09 -3.67 10.99
C HIS A 598 0.05 -3.83 12.51
N MET A 599 1.28 -3.88 13.02
CA MET A 599 1.55 -4.11 14.44
C MET A 599 0.96 -3.00 15.31
N GLU A 600 1.14 -1.73 14.93
CA GLU A 600 0.57 -0.60 15.66
C GLU A 600 -0.95 -0.54 15.55
N TRP A 601 -1.49 -0.40 14.34
CA TRP A 601 -2.92 -0.16 14.17
C TRP A 601 -3.78 -1.37 14.53
N GLY A 602 -3.27 -2.61 14.33
CA GLY A 602 -3.90 -3.81 14.84
C GLY A 602 -3.95 -3.83 16.37
N TYR A 603 -2.88 -3.41 17.04
CA TYR A 603 -2.87 -3.27 18.50
C TYR A 603 -3.84 -2.19 18.99
N HIS A 604 -3.79 -0.98 18.42
CA HIS A 604 -4.64 0.14 18.83
C HIS A 604 -6.13 -0.18 18.67
N GLN A 605 -6.50 -0.80 17.55
CA GLN A 605 -7.86 -1.24 17.31
C GLN A 605 -8.32 -2.25 18.37
N ASN A 606 -7.50 -3.26 18.67
CA ASN A 606 -7.81 -4.26 19.70
C ASN A 606 -7.91 -3.66 21.11
N ASP A 607 -6.99 -2.76 21.45
CA ASP A 607 -6.99 -2.05 22.73
C ASP A 607 -8.26 -1.20 22.92
N MET A 608 -8.68 -0.48 21.88
CA MET A 608 -9.90 0.33 21.90
C MET A 608 -11.16 -0.54 22.04
N ILE A 609 -11.27 -1.62 21.26
CA ILE A 609 -12.37 -2.60 21.37
C ILE A 609 -12.42 -3.17 22.78
N ASN A 610 -11.29 -3.57 23.36
CA ASN A 610 -11.23 -4.12 24.71
C ASN A 610 -11.64 -3.13 25.80
N LYS A 611 -11.25 -1.85 25.66
CA LYS A 611 -11.52 -0.82 26.67
C LYS A 611 -12.92 -0.26 26.61
N THR A 612 -13.49 -0.13 25.41
CA THR A 612 -14.72 0.63 25.16
C THR A 612 -15.86 -0.21 24.61
N GLY A 613 -15.56 -1.38 24.04
CA GLY A 613 -16.50 -2.16 23.24
C GLY A 613 -16.73 -1.57 21.84
N GLU A 614 -16.08 -0.45 21.49
CA GLU A 614 -16.28 0.26 20.24
C GLU A 614 -15.16 -0.04 19.24
N PHE A 615 -15.54 -0.18 17.97
CA PHE A 615 -14.60 -0.33 16.87
C PHE A 615 -13.94 1.00 16.54
N PHE A 616 -12.61 1.01 16.51
CA PHE A 616 -11.83 2.15 16.06
C PHE A 616 -11.17 1.82 14.70
N PRO A 617 -11.44 2.58 13.63
CA PRO A 617 -10.80 2.35 12.34
C PRO A 617 -9.29 2.65 12.44
N PRO A 618 -8.44 2.03 11.63
CA PRO A 618 -7.02 2.28 11.62
C PRO A 618 -6.70 3.67 11.06
N ALA A 619 -5.45 4.07 11.17
CA ALA A 619 -4.96 5.26 10.49
C ALA A 619 -5.20 5.16 8.97
N PRO A 620 -5.53 6.28 8.29
CA PRO A 620 -5.86 6.30 6.87
C PRO A 620 -4.63 6.35 5.97
N GLY A 621 -4.82 6.10 4.67
CA GLY A 621 -3.84 6.32 3.60
C GLY A 621 -2.99 5.11 3.22
N TYR A 622 -3.16 3.97 3.89
CA TYR A 622 -2.44 2.74 3.58
C TYR A 622 -3.09 2.03 2.39
N LEU A 623 -2.39 1.97 1.25
CA LEU A 623 -2.73 1.06 0.16
C LEU A 623 -2.37 -0.36 0.57
N LEU A 624 -3.32 -1.29 0.49
CA LEU A 624 -3.10 -2.69 0.81
C LEU A 624 -2.58 -3.47 -0.40
N SER A 625 -1.81 -4.53 -0.16
CA SER A 625 -1.25 -5.45 -1.17
C SER A 625 -2.26 -5.85 -2.25
N GLY A 626 -3.47 -6.25 -1.87
CA GLY A 626 -4.53 -6.64 -2.81
C GLY A 626 -4.59 -8.14 -3.09
N PRO A 627 -5.41 -8.57 -4.08
CA PRO A 627 -5.62 -9.98 -4.40
C PRO A 627 -4.33 -10.72 -4.82
N ASN A 628 -4.16 -11.97 -4.37
CA ASN A 628 -2.90 -12.74 -4.53
C ASN A 628 -3.12 -14.21 -4.94
N ALA A 629 -3.37 -14.47 -6.23
CA ALA A 629 -3.61 -15.79 -6.82
C ALA A 629 -2.60 -16.89 -6.44
N ILE A 630 -1.35 -16.55 -6.15
CA ILE A 630 -0.30 -17.52 -5.81
C ILE A 630 -0.53 -18.12 -4.42
N ASN A 631 -0.84 -17.28 -3.42
CA ASN A 631 -1.16 -17.74 -2.06
C ASN A 631 -2.65 -18.09 -1.88
N ASN A 632 -3.51 -17.72 -2.85
CA ASN A 632 -4.96 -17.96 -2.81
C ASN A 632 -5.34 -19.45 -2.75
N CYS A 633 -4.52 -20.34 -3.31
CA CYS A 633 -4.77 -21.79 -3.24
C CYS A 633 -4.75 -22.32 -1.79
N PHE A 634 -4.12 -21.59 -0.87
CA PHE A 634 -4.02 -21.94 0.54
C PHE A 634 -5.10 -21.25 1.39
N LEU A 635 -5.44 -19.99 1.09
CA LEU A 635 -6.34 -19.18 1.91
C LEU A 635 -7.84 -19.41 1.62
N ALA A 636 -8.19 -19.59 0.34
CA ALA A 636 -9.56 -19.80 -0.10
C ALA A 636 -9.58 -20.65 -1.39
N PRO A 637 -9.38 -21.97 -1.29
CA PRO A 637 -9.30 -22.85 -2.46
C PRO A 637 -10.55 -22.72 -3.34
N GLY A 638 -10.36 -22.39 -4.63
CA GLY A 638 -11.46 -22.19 -5.59
C GLY A 638 -12.04 -20.78 -5.65
N ALA A 639 -11.56 -19.84 -4.81
CA ALA A 639 -11.90 -18.44 -4.95
C ALA A 639 -11.30 -17.85 -6.25
N PRO A 640 -12.04 -17.03 -7.00
CA PRO A 640 -11.51 -16.32 -8.15
C PRO A 640 -10.36 -15.38 -7.77
N ALA A 641 -9.37 -15.24 -8.65
CA ALA A 641 -8.16 -14.46 -8.41
C ALA A 641 -8.44 -13.00 -7.97
N LYS A 642 -9.50 -12.37 -8.50
CA LYS A 642 -9.86 -10.98 -8.19
C LYS A 642 -10.75 -10.81 -6.94
N ALA A 643 -11.40 -11.87 -6.45
CA ALA A 643 -12.63 -11.78 -5.64
C ALA A 643 -12.43 -12.14 -4.15
N LEU A 644 -11.38 -11.61 -3.51
CA LEU A 644 -11.06 -11.91 -2.12
C LEU A 644 -11.43 -10.78 -1.16
N LEU A 645 -12.23 -11.16 -0.16
CA LEU A 645 -12.63 -10.36 0.98
C LEU A 645 -12.71 -11.23 2.23
N TRP A 646 -12.51 -10.62 3.40
CA TRP A 646 -12.69 -11.29 4.67
C TRP A 646 -13.21 -10.33 5.75
N ASP A 647 -14.36 -10.64 6.33
CA ASP A 647 -14.96 -9.96 7.48
C ASP A 647 -15.92 -10.88 8.26
N ASN A 648 -15.93 -10.80 9.60
CA ASN A 648 -16.81 -11.50 10.57
C ASN A 648 -16.67 -10.85 12.01
N PRO A 649 -17.58 -11.06 12.97
CA PRO A 649 -17.63 -10.26 14.22
C PRO A 649 -17.26 -10.86 15.63
N GLU A 650 -16.72 -12.07 15.87
CA GLU A 650 -16.51 -12.60 17.28
C GLU A 650 -15.06 -12.99 17.74
N THR A 651 -14.80 -13.00 19.08
CA THR A 651 -13.48 -13.15 19.77
C THR A 651 -13.06 -14.58 20.17
N THR A 652 -11.76 -14.89 20.30
CA THR A 652 -11.23 -16.27 20.56
C THR A 652 -10.69 -16.56 21.99
N ARG A 653 -10.45 -17.87 22.25
CA ARG A 653 -10.08 -18.58 23.50
C ARG A 653 -8.89 -18.06 24.37
N THR A 654 -8.11 -17.07 23.95
CA THR A 654 -7.05 -16.44 24.78
C THR A 654 -7.35 -15.00 25.19
N GLY A 655 -8.54 -14.48 24.89
CA GLY A 655 -8.91 -13.10 25.24
C GLY A 655 -8.24 -12.03 24.36
N THR A 656 -7.80 -12.42 23.15
CA THR A 656 -7.21 -11.52 22.15
C THR A 656 -8.25 -11.20 21.06
N PRO A 657 -8.55 -9.92 20.76
CA PRO A 657 -9.53 -9.57 19.72
C PRO A 657 -8.96 -9.57 18.27
N PRO A 658 -9.86 -9.58 17.26
CA PRO A 658 -9.69 -10.20 15.95
C PRO A 658 -8.73 -9.49 14.99
N HIS A 659 -7.85 -10.29 14.40
CA HIS A 659 -6.96 -9.92 13.29
C HIS A 659 -7.79 -9.71 12.02
N ALA A 660 -7.44 -8.68 11.26
CA ALA A 660 -7.89 -8.52 9.89
C ALA A 660 -6.87 -9.18 8.97
N MET A 661 -7.12 -10.27 8.25
CA MET A 661 -8.36 -10.90 7.77
C MET A 661 -8.56 -12.31 8.39
N TRP A 662 -8.97 -12.46 9.66
CA TRP A 662 -9.21 -13.80 10.25
C TRP A 662 -10.43 -13.84 11.21
N HIS A 663 -11.40 -14.69 10.88
CA HIS A 663 -12.50 -15.23 11.70
C HIS A 663 -12.65 -16.71 11.30
N TRP A 664 -12.19 -17.70 12.04
CA TRP A 664 -12.51 -18.02 13.42
C TRP A 664 -11.54 -19.08 13.96
N GLU A 665 -11.80 -19.55 15.18
CA GLU A 665 -10.97 -20.49 15.95
C GLU A 665 -10.46 -21.67 15.13
N GLN A 666 -9.14 -21.82 15.16
CA GLN A 666 -8.32 -22.94 14.70
C GLN A 666 -8.97 -24.33 14.63
N PRO A 667 -9.76 -24.81 15.62
CA PRO A 667 -10.40 -26.12 15.52
C PRO A 667 -11.44 -26.24 14.40
N SER A 668 -12.07 -25.15 13.98
CA SER A 668 -13.12 -25.17 12.96
C SER A 668 -12.59 -25.38 11.53
N ILE A 669 -11.31 -25.07 11.28
CA ILE A 669 -10.65 -25.34 9.99
C ILE A 669 -10.25 -26.82 9.89
N TRP A 670 -10.00 -27.46 11.04
CA TRP A 670 -9.69 -28.88 11.18
C TRP A 670 -10.93 -29.76 11.06
N ASP A 671 -12.00 -29.39 11.75
CA ASP A 671 -13.29 -30.10 11.72
C ASP A 671 -13.99 -30.00 10.34
N GLY A 672 -13.67 -28.96 9.55
CA GLY A 672 -14.12 -28.79 8.15
C GLY A 672 -13.21 -29.45 7.11
N ASN A 673 -12.09 -30.05 7.53
CA ASN A 673 -11.11 -30.74 6.69
C ASN A 673 -10.45 -29.85 5.61
N PHE A 674 -10.40 -28.53 5.84
CA PHE A 674 -9.80 -27.56 4.90
C PHE A 674 -8.28 -27.47 5.04
N ILE A 675 -7.75 -27.64 6.27
CA ILE A 675 -6.32 -27.77 6.56
C ILE A 675 -6.10 -28.81 7.68
N PRO A 676 -4.94 -29.47 7.78
CA PRO A 676 -4.62 -30.38 8.88
C PRO A 676 -4.58 -29.67 10.24
N GLU A 677 -4.94 -30.40 11.29
CA GLU A 677 -4.69 -30.02 12.67
C GLU A 677 -3.21 -29.60 12.83
N ASP A 678 -2.96 -28.37 13.28
CA ASP A 678 -1.65 -27.72 13.52
C ASP A 678 -0.89 -27.03 12.35
N SER A 679 -1.50 -26.77 11.18
CA SER A 679 -0.84 -26.01 10.09
C SER A 679 -1.02 -24.48 10.22
N TYR A 680 -0.08 -23.80 10.89
CA TYR A 680 -0.17 -22.36 11.19
C TYR A 680 0.68 -21.41 10.33
N ALA A 681 1.36 -21.92 9.30
CA ALA A 681 2.60 -21.30 8.85
C ALA A 681 2.54 -20.40 7.60
N GLU A 682 1.44 -20.31 6.83
CA GLU A 682 1.59 -19.85 5.43
C GLU A 682 0.55 -18.79 4.98
N GLY A 683 1.02 -17.60 4.60
CA GLY A 683 0.45 -16.83 3.47
C GLY A 683 -0.43 -15.59 3.74
N TRP A 684 -0.83 -15.30 4.98
CA TRP A 684 -1.91 -14.32 5.26
C TRP A 684 -1.50 -12.84 5.20
N TRP A 685 -0.21 -12.54 5.39
CA TRP A 685 0.34 -11.19 5.23
C TRP A 685 0.30 -10.72 3.76
N GLY A 686 0.52 -11.63 2.80
CA GLY A 686 0.67 -11.29 1.38
C GLY A 686 -0.57 -10.71 0.67
N VAL A 687 -1.71 -10.58 1.36
CA VAL A 687 -2.96 -9.99 0.84
C VAL A 687 -3.31 -8.66 1.53
N THR A 688 -2.92 -8.51 2.80
CA THR A 688 -3.36 -7.41 3.68
C THR A 688 -2.25 -6.48 4.11
N GLU A 689 -1.00 -6.82 3.80
CA GLU A 689 0.13 -6.00 4.15
C GLU A 689 0.09 -4.67 3.39
N CYS A 690 0.41 -3.61 4.12
CA CYS A 690 0.74 -2.32 3.54
C CYS A 690 2.25 -2.20 3.41
N ASP A 691 2.70 -1.34 2.52
CA ASP A 691 4.10 -0.93 2.40
C ASP A 691 4.16 0.57 2.09
N VAL A 692 5.23 1.24 2.50
CA VAL A 692 5.51 2.63 2.13
C VAL A 692 5.61 2.78 0.62
N ILE A 693 6.11 1.77 -0.10
CA ILE A 693 6.16 1.82 -1.56
C ILE A 693 4.75 1.75 -2.17
N TYR A 694 3.85 0.95 -1.60
CA TYR A 694 2.46 0.87 -2.06
C TYR A 694 1.75 2.22 -1.90
N SER A 695 1.99 2.88 -0.77
CA SER A 695 1.42 4.19 -0.50
C SER A 695 2.02 5.27 -1.41
N ALA A 696 3.32 5.20 -1.72
CA ALA A 696 3.97 6.10 -2.68
C ALA A 696 3.40 5.91 -4.10
N ASP A 697 3.28 4.65 -4.55
CA ASP A 697 2.72 4.34 -5.86
C ASP A 697 1.27 4.83 -5.97
N TYR A 698 0.47 4.70 -4.90
CA TYR A 698 -0.89 5.23 -4.85
C TYR A 698 -0.94 6.75 -5.02
N VAL A 699 -0.07 7.49 -4.31
CA VAL A 699 0.04 8.96 -4.41
C VAL A 699 0.40 9.38 -5.84
N LEU A 700 1.44 8.76 -6.43
CA LEU A 700 1.82 9.08 -7.81
C LEU A 700 0.73 8.67 -8.79
N ALA A 701 0.04 7.54 -8.60
CA ALA A 701 -1.04 7.09 -9.48
C ALA A 701 -2.20 8.08 -9.49
N GLY A 702 -2.60 8.59 -8.32
CA GLY A 702 -3.65 9.59 -8.21
C GLY A 702 -3.33 10.86 -8.96
N ILE A 703 -2.09 11.37 -8.87
CA ILE A 703 -1.65 12.54 -9.65
C ILE A 703 -1.49 12.24 -11.13
N SER A 704 -1.05 11.03 -11.48
CA SER A 704 -0.77 10.62 -12.86
C SER A 704 -2.01 10.64 -13.77
N VAL A 705 -3.21 10.52 -13.19
CA VAL A 705 -4.47 10.48 -13.95
C VAL A 705 -5.13 11.84 -14.16
N LEU A 706 -4.55 12.91 -13.61
CA LEU A 706 -4.92 14.30 -13.93
C LEU A 706 -4.85 14.50 -15.45
#